data_AF-A0A2E9IVP5-F1
#
_entry.id   AF-A0A2E9IVP5-F1
#
_cell.length_a   1.000
_cell.length_b   1.000
_cell.length_c   1.000
_cell.angle_alpha   90.00
_cell.angle_beta   90.00
_cell.angle_gamma   90.00
#
_symmetry.space_group_name_H-M   'P 1'
#
loop_
_entity.id
_entity.type
_entity.pdbx_description
1 polymer ?
#
loop_
_entity_poly.entity_id
_entity_poly.type
_entity_poly.pdbx_seq_one_letter_code
_entity_poly.pdbx_strand_id
1 'polypeptide(L)'
;MWMHCANINRQKEASLTPIAREVHIAGARRSLRVKPLGLALASGIALWLLPQSSFAQGGFPMNGGSSMASQPQAQPQTAQAGMSAPANGMFESNTFLEMANRVFDPSSDSMDFENGSFEWKGKRFNLSEQRAFRSRFERFLLASPTEEETQYAKLMSDIIERLAVSNDNSDDAILDTWQLLFRASRFELDGGNSTIVANQVFNAWRIRKESRGVSMDQRELQQLRKYQQEVVANRAMALQSIREKRLRETSLGQRDDSESSANSSETLTSEAAFRMLDLAETEAKILALETQSAMTGLQAKLQFQSQIVSFMIQRRFEHALVLAGFYQSIFKGSHQALEVGKEQLQEFLPGSDLSFTVDSMTFIAREAINDVNKGVDAVNAAYNEERNLIALERLQEVFFLGEYLTELNKIPTDQRRTMLDLYRALIEAGELAEAKDYDGVSELALSISDLAEDFPKNRVLSSVETAKSMSDMAVFAASQYRNLGDIDKARSELQTAIDIWPSNPAIREFQQETTKLATAGSQGVQIFDDLYKRMDRRGIYERRMDLGFALAEDTQRRPLLMEVVEQVARIDLLVSQSQELVKQGEAYAAWELLVEAAKIDSSDGPMNQARAELAPRVADFVLQVDRAERQAEDGHHAGALAAYLAAQDIYPVSRLCRQGIQLETEALLAGLRAQ
;
A
#
# COMPACT_ATOMS: atom_id res chain seq x y z
N MET A 1 40.96 -62.44 0.34
CA MET A 1 39.91 -61.57 -0.22
C MET A 1 38.88 -61.36 0.86
N TRP A 2 38.93 -60.17 1.46
CA TRP A 2 38.57 -59.83 2.84
C TRP A 2 37.06 -59.53 2.99
N MET A 3 36.31 -60.06 3.97
CA MET A 3 36.36 -60.00 5.45
C MET A 3 35.66 -58.77 6.08
N HIS A 4 34.76 -59.08 7.03
CA HIS A 4 34.52 -58.37 8.31
C HIS A 4 33.76 -57.03 8.26
N CYS A 5 32.96 -56.59 9.23
CA CYS A 5 32.60 -57.08 10.57
C CYS A 5 31.47 -56.19 11.15
N ALA A 6 30.74 -56.73 12.15
CA ALA A 6 30.32 -56.10 13.44
C ALA A 6 29.50 -54.78 13.38
N ASN A 7 28.30 -54.66 13.97
CA ASN A 7 27.86 -54.85 15.36
C ASN A 7 28.74 -54.14 16.42
N ILE A 8 28.13 -53.68 17.54
CA ILE A 8 28.67 -52.95 18.72
C ILE A 8 28.23 -51.46 18.70
N ASN A 9 27.58 -50.85 19.70
CA ASN A 9 27.13 -51.24 21.04
C ASN A 9 26.09 -50.19 21.50
N ARG A 10 24.98 -50.61 22.14
CA ARG A 10 24.72 -50.57 23.60
C ARG A 10 24.62 -49.16 24.20
N GLN A 11 23.42 -48.76 24.63
CA GLN A 11 22.71 -49.14 25.88
C GLN A 11 22.97 -48.13 27.00
N LYS A 12 21.88 -47.59 27.54
CA LYS A 12 21.26 -48.02 28.81
C LYS A 12 19.88 -47.33 28.88
N GLU A 13 18.74 -48.04 28.88
CA GLU A 13 18.14 -48.77 30.03
C GLU A 13 18.09 -47.89 31.29
N ALA A 14 17.01 -47.76 32.05
CA ALA A 14 15.71 -48.42 32.19
C ALA A 14 14.80 -47.37 32.90
N SER A 15 13.53 -47.52 33.26
CA SER A 15 12.64 -48.64 33.60
C SER A 15 11.29 -47.94 33.87
N LEU A 16 10.24 -48.23 33.12
CA LEU A 16 9.14 -49.13 33.51
C LEU A 16 8.30 -48.67 34.72
N THR A 17 7.04 -48.40 34.39
CA THR A 17 5.82 -48.35 35.22
C THR A 17 5.61 -49.64 36.02
N PRO A 18 4.69 -49.69 37.02
CA PRO A 18 3.29 -50.16 36.79
C PRO A 18 2.23 -49.47 37.71
N ILE A 19 0.99 -49.21 37.27
CA ILE A 19 -0.28 -50.01 37.25
C ILE A 19 -0.98 -50.25 38.62
N ALA A 20 -2.31 -50.02 38.59
CA ALA A 20 -3.42 -50.50 39.46
C ALA A 20 -3.76 -49.68 40.72
N ARG A 21 -4.99 -49.63 41.28
CA ARG A 21 -6.43 -49.83 40.92
C ARG A 21 -7.17 -49.64 42.27
N GLU A 22 -8.50 -49.45 42.24
CA GLU A 22 -9.45 -49.46 43.39
C GLU A 22 -9.64 -48.11 44.15
N VAL A 23 -10.82 -47.54 44.44
CA VAL A 23 -12.26 -47.89 44.62
C VAL A 23 -12.70 -47.68 46.09
N HIS A 24 -13.79 -46.91 46.26
CA HIS A 24 -14.69 -46.79 47.44
C HIS A 24 -14.16 -46.04 48.70
N ILE A 25 -14.93 -45.40 49.61
CA ILE A 25 -16.33 -44.97 49.78
C ILE A 25 -16.38 -44.02 51.01
N ALA A 26 -17.28 -43.02 50.97
CA ALA A 26 -18.01 -42.32 52.05
C ALA A 26 -17.34 -41.68 53.30
N GLY A 27 -17.82 -40.46 53.61
CA GLY A 27 -18.51 -40.25 54.90
C GLY A 27 -18.28 -38.94 55.68
N ALA A 28 -19.13 -37.92 55.43
CA ALA A 28 -19.85 -37.03 56.38
C ALA A 28 -19.06 -36.23 57.48
N ARG A 29 -19.34 -34.95 57.81
CA ARG A 29 -20.61 -34.28 58.18
C ARG A 29 -20.46 -32.74 58.32
N ARG A 30 -21.56 -32.03 57.99
CA ARG A 30 -22.19 -30.84 58.65
C ARG A 30 -21.40 -29.50 58.66
N SER A 31 -21.98 -28.31 58.48
CA SER A 31 -23.37 -27.79 58.41
C SER A 31 -23.28 -26.29 58.04
N LEU A 32 -24.15 -25.65 57.25
CA LEU A 32 -25.45 -25.06 57.67
C LEU A 32 -26.07 -24.31 56.46
N ARG A 33 -27.36 -24.58 56.17
CA ARG A 33 -28.51 -23.65 55.98
C ARG A 33 -28.34 -22.39 55.08
N VAL A 34 -29.27 -21.91 54.24
CA VAL A 34 -30.69 -22.17 53.88
C VAL A 34 -30.93 -21.42 52.53
N LYS A 35 -31.83 -21.97 51.70
CA LYS A 35 -32.42 -21.51 50.41
C LYS A 35 -33.07 -20.09 50.42
N PRO A 36 -33.53 -19.46 49.30
CA PRO A 36 -34.08 -20.10 48.08
C PRO A 36 -33.81 -19.45 46.69
N LEU A 37 -34.32 -20.18 45.69
CA LEU A 37 -34.39 -19.94 44.24
C LEU A 37 -34.95 -18.57 43.80
N GLY A 38 -34.48 -18.10 42.65
CA GLY A 38 -35.18 -17.16 41.77
C GLY A 38 -34.49 -17.04 40.40
N LEU A 39 -35.20 -17.41 39.33
CA LEU A 39 -34.86 -17.17 37.91
C LEU A 39 -34.62 -15.67 37.62
N ALA A 40 -33.68 -15.33 36.74
CA ALA A 40 -33.82 -14.25 35.75
C ALA A 40 -32.68 -14.25 34.72
N LEU A 41 -33.06 -14.21 33.44
CA LEU A 41 -32.24 -13.75 32.32
C LEU A 41 -31.88 -12.25 32.49
N ALA A 42 -30.67 -11.84 32.13
CA ALA A 42 -30.37 -10.52 31.55
C ALA A 42 -28.88 -10.37 31.15
N SER A 43 -28.66 -10.13 29.86
CA SER A 43 -27.73 -9.15 29.25
C SER A 43 -26.53 -8.66 30.07
N GLY A 44 -25.31 -8.94 29.58
CA GLY A 44 -24.08 -8.28 29.97
C GLY A 44 -23.22 -7.93 28.75
N ILE A 45 -23.30 -6.66 28.34
CA ILE A 45 -22.48 -6.04 27.30
C ILE A 45 -21.03 -5.99 27.78
N ALA A 46 -20.12 -6.65 27.07
CA ALA A 46 -18.68 -6.57 27.31
C ALA A 46 -18.07 -5.52 26.38
N LEU A 47 -17.83 -4.32 26.94
CA LEU A 47 -17.13 -3.21 26.32
C LEU A 47 -15.62 -3.50 26.36
N TRP A 48 -14.98 -3.66 25.20
CA TRP A 48 -13.53 -3.79 25.07
C TRP A 48 -12.87 -2.41 24.95
N LEU A 49 -11.75 -2.26 25.67
CA LEU A 49 -10.92 -1.07 25.79
C LEU A 49 -10.15 -0.76 24.49
N LEU A 50 -10.08 0.53 24.15
CA LEU A 50 -9.10 1.13 23.22
C LEU A 50 -7.85 1.60 24.00
N PRO A 51 -6.63 1.44 23.45
CA PRO A 51 -5.41 2.00 24.03
C PRO A 51 -5.21 3.46 23.61
N GLN A 52 -4.82 4.30 24.57
CA GLN A 52 -4.47 5.72 24.37
C GLN A 52 -3.00 5.87 23.98
N SER A 53 -2.74 6.66 22.93
CA SER A 53 -1.41 7.15 22.56
C SER A 53 -1.19 8.58 23.09
N SER A 54 -0.15 8.73 23.90
CA SER A 54 0.34 10.00 24.44
C SER A 54 1.18 10.75 23.40
N PHE A 55 0.95 12.06 23.24
CA PHE A 55 1.99 12.98 22.77
C PHE A 55 1.93 14.31 23.54
N ALA A 56 3.14 14.79 23.83
CA ALA A 56 3.46 15.81 24.81
C ALA A 56 3.16 17.24 24.36
N GLN A 57 2.82 18.07 25.35
CA GLN A 57 2.50 19.48 25.26
C GLN A 57 3.72 20.30 25.75
N GLY A 58 4.08 21.36 25.03
CA GLY A 58 5.10 22.30 25.47
C GLY A 58 4.94 23.68 24.82
N GLY A 59 4.78 24.71 25.67
CA GLY A 59 5.21 26.08 25.36
C GLY A 59 4.14 27.14 25.03
N PHE A 60 3.67 27.85 26.07
CA PHE A 60 3.21 29.26 26.03
C PHE A 60 4.37 30.13 26.58
N PRO A 61 4.48 31.48 26.36
CA PRO A 61 3.36 32.42 26.54
C PRO A 61 3.33 33.77 25.74
N MET A 62 2.15 34.41 25.82
CA MET A 62 1.81 35.86 25.95
C MET A 62 2.59 36.94 25.17
N ASN A 63 1.89 37.82 24.43
CA ASN A 63 1.41 39.14 24.92
C ASN A 63 0.82 40.05 23.80
N GLY A 64 -0.33 40.67 24.09
CA GLY A 64 -0.84 42.01 23.72
C GLY A 64 -0.67 42.67 22.34
N GLY A 65 -1.74 43.31 21.84
CA GLY A 65 -1.61 44.53 21.03
C GLY A 65 -2.65 44.75 19.91
N SER A 66 -3.41 45.83 20.05
CA SER A 66 -4.47 46.38 19.20
C SER A 66 -4.04 47.01 17.86
N SER A 67 -5.04 47.14 16.95
CA SER A 67 -5.35 48.28 16.05
C SER A 67 -5.08 48.18 14.52
N MET A 68 -6.17 48.50 13.80
CA MET A 68 -6.37 49.26 12.54
C MET A 68 -5.57 48.98 11.23
N ALA A 69 -6.39 48.68 10.20
CA ALA A 69 -6.49 49.29 8.87
C ALA A 69 -5.37 49.17 7.82
N SER A 70 -5.70 48.52 6.67
CA SER A 70 -5.47 49.05 5.30
C SER A 70 -6.21 48.19 4.24
N GLN A 71 -6.97 48.85 3.37
CA GLN A 71 -7.48 48.41 2.04
C GLN A 71 -6.67 49.16 0.94
N PRO A 72 -6.88 49.04 -0.40
CA PRO A 72 -7.90 48.31 -1.21
C PRO A 72 -7.38 47.60 -2.51
N GLN A 73 -8.28 46.88 -3.20
CA GLN A 73 -8.53 46.80 -4.68
C GLN A 73 -9.10 45.41 -5.06
N ALA A 74 -10.06 45.19 -5.95
CA ALA A 74 -11.10 45.96 -6.61
C ALA A 74 -12.14 44.94 -7.18
N GLN A 75 -13.38 45.38 -7.29
CA GLN A 75 -14.66 44.69 -7.59
C GLN A 75 -14.79 44.21 -9.08
N PRO A 76 -15.87 43.48 -9.52
CA PRO A 76 -17.26 43.67 -9.10
C PRO A 76 -18.16 42.47 -8.83
N GLN A 77 -19.08 42.76 -7.91
CA GLN A 77 -20.33 42.07 -7.62
C GLN A 77 -21.33 42.23 -8.77
N THR A 78 -22.22 41.24 -8.91
CA THR A 78 -23.64 41.52 -9.21
C THR A 78 -24.48 41.12 -8.01
N ALA A 79 -25.40 42.02 -7.66
CA ALA A 79 -26.11 42.10 -6.41
C ALA A 79 -27.42 41.27 -6.38
N GLN A 80 -27.77 40.89 -5.15
CA GLN A 80 -29.10 40.88 -4.51
C GLN A 80 -30.27 40.13 -5.16
N ALA A 81 -30.89 39.23 -4.39
CA ALA A 81 -31.89 39.59 -3.38
C ALA A 81 -32.43 38.34 -2.64
N GLY A 82 -32.46 38.40 -1.31
CA GLY A 82 -33.32 37.53 -0.50
C GLY A 82 -34.69 38.18 -0.31
N MET A 83 -35.77 37.40 -0.36
CA MET A 83 -36.52 36.96 0.85
C MET A 83 -37.91 36.41 0.45
N SER A 84 -38.37 35.42 1.23
CA SER A 84 -39.78 35.09 1.58
C SER A 84 -40.39 33.82 0.96
N ALA A 85 -40.65 32.84 1.83
CA ALA A 85 -41.44 31.63 1.63
C ALA A 85 -42.97 31.93 1.68
N PRO A 86 -43.87 30.93 1.72
CA PRO A 86 -44.13 29.82 0.78
C PRO A 86 -45.59 29.89 0.24
N ALA A 87 -45.89 29.30 -0.93
CA ALA A 87 -47.28 29.04 -1.33
C ALA A 87 -47.41 27.89 -2.34
N ASN A 88 -48.17 26.89 -1.93
CA ASN A 88 -48.85 25.81 -2.65
C ASN A 88 -48.70 25.68 -4.18
N GLY A 89 -48.40 24.43 -4.58
CA GLY A 89 -48.90 23.80 -5.80
C GLY A 89 -47.84 23.59 -6.87
N MET A 90 -47.64 22.32 -7.25
CA MET A 90 -46.79 21.83 -8.35
C MET A 90 -45.30 21.58 -7.98
N PHE A 91 -45.05 20.50 -7.24
CA PHE A 91 -43.71 19.94 -7.01
C PHE A 91 -43.73 18.44 -7.35
N GLU A 92 -43.42 18.05 -8.59
CA GLU A 92 -43.14 16.63 -8.90
C GLU A 92 -41.98 16.39 -9.89
N SER A 93 -41.24 17.40 -10.37
CA SER A 93 -40.18 17.14 -11.37
C SER A 93 -38.84 17.85 -11.17
N ASN A 94 -38.76 18.97 -10.43
CA ASN A 94 -37.50 19.72 -10.30
C ASN A 94 -36.61 19.28 -9.12
N THR A 95 -37.17 18.67 -8.07
CA THR A 95 -36.39 18.17 -6.92
C THR A 95 -35.61 16.88 -7.22
N PHE A 96 -36.08 16.06 -8.15
CA PHE A 96 -35.45 14.78 -8.48
C PHE A 96 -34.15 14.96 -9.28
N LEU A 97 -34.14 15.82 -10.31
CA LEU A 97 -32.96 16.12 -11.12
C LEU A 97 -31.92 16.97 -10.37
N GLU A 98 -32.37 17.88 -9.49
CA GLU A 98 -31.47 18.68 -8.63
C GLU A 98 -30.85 17.83 -7.51
N MET A 99 -31.57 16.81 -7.01
CA MET A 99 -31.05 15.81 -6.09
C MET A 99 -30.02 14.90 -6.76
N ALA A 100 -30.27 14.44 -7.99
CA ALA A 100 -29.33 13.61 -8.75
C ALA A 100 -28.00 14.32 -9.04
N ASN A 101 -28.03 15.59 -9.50
CA ASN A 101 -26.82 16.35 -9.81
C ASN A 101 -26.02 16.84 -8.60
N ARG A 102 -26.64 16.97 -7.40
CA ARG A 102 -25.91 17.29 -6.15
C ARG A 102 -25.34 16.06 -5.44
N VAL A 103 -25.93 14.89 -5.67
CA VAL A 103 -25.53 13.63 -5.02
C VAL A 103 -24.49 12.88 -5.84
N PHE A 104 -24.47 13.09 -7.16
CA PHE A 104 -23.60 12.38 -8.06
C PHE A 104 -22.80 13.33 -8.98
N ASP A 105 -21.53 13.61 -8.66
CA ASP A 105 -20.61 14.39 -9.52
C ASP A 105 -19.72 13.44 -10.37
N PRO A 106 -20.02 13.24 -11.67
CA PRO A 106 -19.25 12.32 -12.52
C PRO A 106 -17.79 12.73 -12.76
N SER A 107 -17.42 13.99 -12.48
CA SER A 107 -16.06 14.49 -12.70
C SER A 107 -15.10 14.17 -11.56
N SER A 108 -15.63 13.64 -10.46
CA SER A 108 -14.89 13.30 -9.24
C SER A 108 -14.63 11.79 -9.08
N ASP A 109 -15.07 10.97 -10.04
CA ASP A 109 -14.83 9.53 -10.04
C ASP A 109 -13.32 9.26 -10.20
N SER A 110 -12.65 8.75 -9.16
CA SER A 110 -11.22 8.45 -9.19
C SER A 110 -10.82 7.34 -8.23
N MET A 111 -9.81 6.55 -8.59
CA MET A 111 -9.28 5.47 -7.75
C MET A 111 -7.93 5.89 -7.17
N ASP A 112 -7.82 6.00 -5.85
CA ASP A 112 -6.55 6.24 -5.14
C ASP A 112 -6.01 4.92 -4.57
N PHE A 113 -5.02 4.36 -5.26
CA PHE A 113 -4.39 3.10 -4.89
C PHE A 113 -3.45 3.22 -3.68
N GLU A 114 -2.94 4.41 -3.38
CA GLU A 114 -1.97 4.65 -2.29
C GLU A 114 -2.69 4.73 -0.95
N ASN A 115 -3.81 5.45 -0.89
CA ASN A 115 -4.66 5.53 0.30
C ASN A 115 -5.70 4.41 0.36
N GLY A 116 -5.83 3.61 -0.71
CA GLY A 116 -6.86 2.59 -0.82
C GLY A 116 -8.24 3.23 -0.67
N SER A 117 -8.52 4.30 -1.41
CA SER A 117 -9.85 4.91 -1.46
C SER A 117 -10.36 5.02 -2.89
N PHE A 118 -11.60 4.59 -3.14
CA PHE A 118 -12.30 4.82 -4.39
C PHE A 118 -13.24 6.00 -4.21
N GLU A 119 -13.11 7.03 -5.04
CA GLU A 119 -14.06 8.14 -5.08
C GLU A 119 -15.13 7.81 -6.13
N TRP A 120 -16.37 7.60 -5.67
CA TRP A 120 -17.54 7.47 -6.53
C TRP A 120 -18.46 8.65 -6.29
N LYS A 121 -18.58 9.45 -7.35
CA LYS A 121 -19.46 10.59 -7.49
C LYS A 121 -19.34 11.60 -6.36
N GLY A 122 -18.10 11.85 -5.95
CA GLY A 122 -17.70 12.86 -4.96
C GLY A 122 -17.58 12.29 -3.55
N LYS A 123 -17.57 10.96 -3.40
CA LYS A 123 -17.61 10.26 -2.11
C LYS A 123 -16.55 9.17 -2.05
N ARG A 124 -15.78 9.16 -0.96
CA ARG A 124 -14.67 8.22 -0.74
C ARG A 124 -15.12 6.93 -0.08
N PHE A 125 -14.77 5.80 -0.69
CA PHE A 125 -14.99 4.44 -0.23
C PHE A 125 -13.65 3.82 0.16
N ASN A 126 -13.51 3.36 1.41
CA ASN A 126 -12.28 2.71 1.87
C ASN A 126 -12.18 1.28 1.30
N LEU A 127 -11.08 1.00 0.59
CA LEU A 127 -10.66 -0.33 0.14
C LEU A 127 -10.05 -1.12 1.30
N SER A 128 -10.85 -1.41 2.33
CA SER A 128 -10.46 -2.11 3.56
C SER A 128 -9.78 -3.47 3.34
N GLU A 129 -9.80 -4.00 2.12
CA GLU A 129 -9.16 -5.26 1.76
C GLU A 129 -8.45 -5.17 0.39
N GLN A 130 -7.46 -4.28 0.19
CA GLN A 130 -6.70 -4.24 -1.07
C GLN A 130 -6.27 -5.65 -1.54
N ARG A 131 -5.75 -6.51 -0.64
CA ARG A 131 -5.39 -7.90 -0.98
C ARG A 131 -6.60 -8.76 -1.38
N ALA A 132 -7.72 -8.68 -0.66
CA ALA A 132 -8.88 -9.49 -1.02
C ALA A 132 -9.50 -9.02 -2.34
N PHE A 133 -9.60 -7.71 -2.55
CA PHE A 133 -10.00 -7.11 -3.81
C PHE A 133 -9.12 -7.60 -4.97
N ARG A 134 -7.79 -7.51 -4.84
CA ARG A 134 -6.84 -8.03 -5.84
C ARG A 134 -7.13 -9.49 -6.20
N SER A 135 -7.27 -10.35 -5.18
CA SER A 135 -7.54 -11.78 -5.40
C SER A 135 -8.88 -12.05 -6.10
N ARG A 136 -9.93 -11.28 -5.78
CA ARG A 136 -11.25 -11.44 -6.40
C ARG A 136 -11.28 -10.87 -7.81
N PHE A 137 -10.57 -9.77 -8.04
CA PHE A 137 -10.41 -9.16 -9.36
C PHE A 137 -9.65 -10.09 -10.30
N GLU A 138 -8.52 -10.65 -9.87
CA GLU A 138 -7.80 -11.66 -10.64
C GLU A 138 -8.67 -12.89 -10.93
N ARG A 139 -9.44 -13.36 -9.93
CA ARG A 139 -10.38 -14.47 -10.13
C ARG A 139 -11.44 -14.13 -11.18
N PHE A 140 -11.95 -12.90 -11.19
CA PHE A 140 -12.92 -12.45 -12.18
C PHE A 140 -12.33 -12.39 -13.59
N LEU A 141 -11.12 -11.84 -13.73
CA LEU A 141 -10.39 -11.82 -15.01
C LEU A 141 -10.05 -13.24 -15.50
N LEU A 142 -9.84 -14.16 -14.56
CA LEU A 142 -9.58 -15.58 -14.86
C LEU A 142 -10.85 -16.39 -15.14
N ALA A 143 -12.01 -15.94 -14.67
CA ALA A 143 -13.28 -16.65 -14.84
C ALA A 143 -13.81 -16.48 -16.27
N SER A 144 -14.46 -17.51 -16.78
CA SER A 144 -15.23 -17.45 -18.03
C SER A 144 -16.72 -17.44 -17.69
N PRO A 145 -17.53 -16.65 -18.42
CA PRO A 145 -18.94 -16.54 -18.11
C PRO A 145 -19.62 -17.87 -18.42
N THR A 146 -20.36 -18.40 -17.46
CA THR A 146 -21.02 -19.72 -17.60
C THR A 146 -22.47 -19.55 -18.04
N GLU A 147 -23.03 -20.53 -18.76
CA GLU A 147 -24.44 -20.49 -19.18
C GLU A 147 -25.39 -20.29 -17.99
N GLU A 148 -25.09 -20.90 -16.84
CA GLU A 148 -25.85 -20.74 -15.59
C GLU A 148 -25.91 -19.28 -15.12
N GLU A 149 -24.83 -18.51 -15.29
CA GLU A 149 -24.79 -17.10 -14.88
C GLU A 149 -25.69 -16.24 -15.76
N THR A 150 -25.77 -16.56 -17.06
CA THR A 150 -26.69 -15.88 -17.97
C THR A 150 -28.15 -16.21 -17.69
N GLN A 151 -28.44 -17.44 -17.23
CA GLN A 151 -29.78 -17.84 -16.81
C GLN A 151 -30.17 -17.15 -15.50
N TYR A 152 -29.24 -17.06 -14.55
CA TYR A 152 -29.42 -16.33 -13.31
C TYR A 152 -29.69 -14.84 -13.56
N ALA A 153 -28.90 -14.19 -14.43
CA ALA A 153 -29.09 -12.79 -14.79
C ALA A 153 -30.50 -12.52 -15.35
N LYS A 154 -30.97 -13.36 -16.28
CA LYS A 154 -32.34 -13.30 -16.83
C LYS A 154 -33.39 -13.50 -15.76
N LEU A 155 -33.19 -14.47 -14.87
CA LEU A 155 -34.12 -14.75 -13.79
C LEU A 155 -34.21 -13.59 -12.79
N MET A 156 -33.08 -12.96 -12.46
CA MET A 156 -33.04 -11.77 -11.60
C MET A 156 -33.69 -10.55 -12.26
N SER A 157 -33.43 -10.31 -13.56
CA SER A 157 -34.10 -9.25 -14.30
C SER A 157 -35.63 -9.46 -14.34
N ASP A 158 -36.08 -10.69 -14.57
CA ASP A 158 -37.51 -11.05 -14.57
C ASP A 158 -38.15 -10.79 -13.19
N ILE A 159 -37.46 -11.09 -12.10
CA ILE A 159 -37.94 -10.83 -10.73
C ILE A 159 -38.06 -9.32 -10.49
N ILE A 160 -37.02 -8.54 -10.83
CA ILE A 160 -37.00 -7.09 -10.65
C ILE A 160 -38.11 -6.43 -11.49
N GLU A 161 -38.32 -6.89 -12.72
CA GLU A 161 -39.38 -6.39 -13.60
C GLU A 161 -40.77 -6.71 -13.04
N ARG A 162 -41.02 -7.93 -12.57
CA ARG A 162 -42.31 -8.31 -11.94
C ARG A 162 -42.64 -7.50 -10.69
N LEU A 163 -41.62 -7.07 -9.95
CA LEU A 163 -41.77 -6.23 -8.75
C LEU A 163 -41.82 -4.72 -9.07
N ALA A 164 -41.72 -4.33 -10.34
CA ALA A 164 -41.85 -2.94 -10.73
C ALA A 164 -43.28 -2.42 -10.47
N VAL A 165 -43.38 -1.15 -10.06
CA VAL A 165 -44.66 -0.50 -9.70
C VAL A 165 -45.68 -0.52 -10.84
N SER A 166 -45.23 -0.61 -12.10
CA SER A 166 -46.07 -0.65 -13.31
C SER A 166 -46.78 -1.99 -13.55
N ASN A 167 -46.35 -3.06 -12.89
CA ASN A 167 -46.86 -4.41 -13.13
C ASN A 167 -47.96 -4.83 -12.14
N ASP A 168 -48.60 -5.96 -12.43
CA ASP A 168 -49.71 -6.50 -11.63
C ASP A 168 -49.27 -6.81 -10.20
N ASN A 169 -49.55 -5.89 -9.28
CA ASN A 169 -49.29 -6.03 -7.84
C ASN A 169 -50.38 -6.85 -7.12
N SER A 170 -50.93 -7.86 -7.80
CA SER A 170 -51.89 -8.78 -7.18
C SER A 170 -51.19 -9.67 -6.16
N ASP A 171 -51.89 -10.07 -5.09
CA ASP A 171 -51.31 -10.92 -4.05
C ASP A 171 -50.79 -12.26 -4.65
N ASP A 172 -51.43 -12.77 -5.70
CA ASP A 172 -51.03 -13.99 -6.42
C ASP A 172 -49.74 -13.78 -7.25
N ALA A 173 -49.62 -12.66 -7.96
CA ALA A 173 -48.42 -12.33 -8.74
C ALA A 173 -47.19 -12.12 -7.83
N ILE A 174 -47.38 -11.53 -6.65
CA ILE A 174 -46.30 -11.36 -5.65
C ILE A 174 -45.89 -12.73 -5.09
N LEU A 175 -46.85 -13.65 -4.86
CA LEU A 175 -46.56 -15.02 -4.43
C LEU A 175 -45.78 -15.81 -5.48
N ASP A 176 -46.15 -15.71 -6.75
CA ASP A 176 -45.43 -16.34 -7.86
C ASP A 176 -43.99 -15.79 -7.97
N THR A 177 -43.84 -14.47 -7.82
CA THR A 177 -42.53 -13.82 -7.84
C THR A 177 -41.67 -14.23 -6.64
N TRP A 178 -42.26 -14.39 -5.46
CA TRP A 178 -41.58 -14.92 -4.28
C TRP A 178 -41.08 -16.37 -4.49
N GLN A 179 -41.82 -17.21 -5.22
CA GLN A 179 -41.37 -18.57 -5.54
C GLN A 179 -40.13 -18.58 -6.46
N LEU A 180 -39.98 -17.57 -7.33
CA LEU A 180 -38.80 -17.45 -8.20
C LEU A 180 -37.51 -17.21 -7.40
N LEU A 181 -37.58 -16.62 -6.20
CA LEU A 181 -36.41 -16.45 -5.32
C LEU A 181 -35.77 -17.78 -4.92
N PHE A 182 -36.57 -18.84 -4.73
CA PHE A 182 -36.04 -20.18 -4.45
C PHE A 182 -35.44 -20.86 -5.68
N ARG A 183 -35.74 -20.36 -6.88
CA ARG A 183 -35.06 -20.77 -8.11
C ARG A 183 -33.73 -20.02 -8.25
N ALA A 184 -33.73 -18.71 -7.97
CA ALA A 184 -32.51 -17.90 -7.89
C ALA A 184 -31.49 -18.48 -6.89
N SER A 185 -31.94 -18.93 -5.72
CA SER A 185 -31.03 -19.45 -4.69
C SER A 185 -30.36 -20.79 -5.00
N ARG A 186 -30.74 -21.45 -6.10
CA ARG A 186 -30.04 -22.65 -6.58
C ARG A 186 -28.73 -22.32 -7.28
N PHE A 187 -28.56 -21.10 -7.76
CA PHE A 187 -27.35 -20.65 -8.42
C PHE A 187 -26.30 -20.26 -7.38
N GLU A 188 -25.04 -20.66 -7.59
CA GLU A 188 -23.95 -20.37 -6.64
C GLU A 188 -23.69 -18.86 -6.49
N LEU A 189 -23.87 -18.09 -7.57
CA LEU A 189 -23.72 -16.63 -7.59
C LEU A 189 -24.65 -15.91 -6.59
N ASP A 190 -25.85 -16.46 -6.36
CA ASP A 190 -26.81 -15.87 -5.42
C ASP A 190 -26.28 -15.90 -3.98
N GLY A 191 -25.42 -16.87 -3.64
CA GLY A 191 -24.86 -17.03 -2.29
C GLY A 191 -25.91 -17.23 -1.19
N GLY A 192 -27.13 -17.66 -1.56
CA GLY A 192 -28.26 -17.83 -0.65
C GLY A 192 -29.00 -16.53 -0.29
N ASN A 193 -28.64 -15.38 -0.90
CA ASN A 193 -29.24 -14.08 -0.59
C ASN A 193 -30.72 -14.03 -0.99
N SER A 194 -31.13 -14.67 -2.08
CA SER A 194 -32.54 -14.78 -2.45
C SER A 194 -33.36 -15.56 -1.43
N THR A 195 -32.75 -16.55 -0.75
CA THR A 195 -33.40 -17.26 0.36
C THR A 195 -33.58 -16.36 1.58
N ILE A 196 -32.59 -15.51 1.87
CA ILE A 196 -32.69 -14.50 2.94
C ILE A 196 -33.85 -13.55 2.65
N VAL A 197 -33.93 -13.01 1.42
CA VAL A 197 -35.04 -12.16 0.97
C VAL A 197 -36.37 -12.90 1.12
N ALA A 198 -36.46 -14.15 0.64
CA ALA A 198 -37.68 -14.95 0.72
C ALA A 198 -38.15 -15.18 2.17
N ASN A 199 -37.22 -15.44 3.10
CA ASN A 199 -37.52 -15.61 4.51
C ASN A 199 -38.03 -14.32 5.17
N GLN A 200 -37.47 -13.16 4.80
CA GLN A 200 -37.97 -11.87 5.29
C GLN A 200 -39.39 -11.61 4.80
N VAL A 201 -39.67 -11.84 3.52
CA VAL A 201 -41.02 -11.75 2.92
C VAL A 201 -42.00 -12.65 3.67
N PHE A 202 -41.62 -13.90 3.90
CA PHE A 202 -42.45 -14.83 4.65
C PHE A 202 -42.74 -14.35 6.08
N ASN A 203 -41.74 -13.83 6.78
CA ASN A 203 -41.91 -13.29 8.13
C ASN A 203 -42.87 -12.11 8.16
N ALA A 204 -42.78 -11.17 7.21
CA ALA A 204 -43.72 -10.06 7.14
C ALA A 204 -45.14 -10.49 6.80
N TRP A 205 -45.32 -11.49 5.93
CA TRP A 205 -46.64 -12.07 5.66
C TRP A 205 -47.23 -12.77 6.89
N ARG A 206 -46.41 -13.52 7.63
CA ARG A 206 -46.82 -14.14 8.89
C ARG A 206 -47.30 -13.10 9.89
N ILE A 207 -46.50 -12.04 10.11
CA ILE A 207 -46.85 -10.95 11.03
C ILE A 207 -48.11 -10.23 10.57
N ARG A 208 -48.28 -10.00 9.26
CA ARG A 208 -49.51 -9.40 8.70
C ARG A 208 -50.74 -10.30 8.93
N LYS A 209 -50.59 -11.61 8.78
CA LYS A 209 -51.67 -12.58 9.05
C LYS A 209 -52.02 -12.61 10.54
N GLU A 210 -51.03 -12.62 11.42
CA GLU A 210 -51.20 -12.54 12.88
C GLU A 210 -51.90 -11.23 13.27
N SER A 211 -51.50 -10.09 12.69
CA SER A 211 -52.14 -8.78 12.90
C SER A 211 -53.61 -8.78 12.46
N ARG A 212 -53.97 -9.43 11.34
CA ARG A 212 -55.38 -9.61 10.93
C ARG A 212 -56.16 -10.43 11.97
N GLY A 213 -55.57 -11.50 12.51
CA GLY A 213 -56.16 -12.28 13.60
C GLY A 213 -56.42 -11.43 14.84
N VAL A 214 -55.40 -10.71 15.32
CA VAL A 214 -55.51 -9.79 16.45
C VAL A 214 -56.57 -8.70 16.21
N SER A 215 -56.72 -8.21 14.98
CA SER A 215 -57.77 -7.23 14.65
C SER A 215 -59.20 -7.78 14.76
N MET A 216 -59.39 -9.09 14.53
CA MET A 216 -60.69 -9.75 14.75
C MET A 216 -60.96 -9.90 16.25
N ASP A 217 -59.97 -10.38 17.00
CA ASP A 217 -60.04 -10.47 18.47
C ASP A 217 -60.30 -9.09 19.10
N GLN A 218 -59.67 -8.03 18.58
CA GLN A 218 -59.94 -6.65 18.99
C GLN A 218 -61.38 -6.22 18.70
N ARG A 219 -61.96 -6.59 17.55
CA ARG A 219 -63.37 -6.27 17.24
C ARG A 219 -64.31 -7.00 18.19
N GLU A 220 -64.04 -8.26 18.50
CA GLU A 220 -64.82 -9.03 19.48
C GLU A 220 -64.73 -8.40 20.88
N LEU A 221 -63.53 -8.05 21.33
CA LEU A 221 -63.33 -7.35 22.60
C LEU A 221 -63.97 -5.96 22.62
N GLN A 222 -63.98 -5.22 21.50
CA GLN A 222 -64.68 -3.94 21.40
C GLN A 222 -66.20 -4.09 21.47
N GLN A 223 -66.76 -5.14 20.87
CA GLN A 223 -68.19 -5.45 21.02
C GLN A 223 -68.52 -5.81 22.48
N LEU A 224 -67.67 -6.62 23.11
CA LEU A 224 -67.81 -6.98 24.53
C LEU A 224 -67.67 -5.76 25.45
N ARG A 225 -66.73 -4.84 25.16
CA ARG A 225 -66.58 -3.55 25.85
C ARG A 225 -67.85 -2.70 25.73
N LYS A 226 -68.44 -2.58 24.55
CA LYS A 226 -69.70 -1.84 24.34
C LYS A 226 -70.84 -2.44 25.14
N TYR A 227 -70.99 -3.77 25.12
CA TYR A 227 -71.99 -4.46 25.93
C TYR A 227 -71.77 -4.23 27.44
N GLN A 228 -70.53 -4.35 27.92
CA GLN A 228 -70.20 -4.07 29.32
C GLN A 228 -70.48 -2.61 29.70
N GLN A 229 -70.15 -1.66 28.83
CA GLN A 229 -70.45 -0.23 29.02
C GLN A 229 -71.96 0.03 29.10
N GLU A 230 -72.76 -0.58 28.23
CA GLU A 230 -74.22 -0.49 28.27
C GLU A 230 -74.79 -1.07 29.56
N VAL A 231 -74.30 -2.24 29.99
CA VAL A 231 -74.72 -2.87 31.26
C VAL A 231 -74.37 -2.00 32.47
N VAL A 232 -73.15 -1.47 32.53
CA VAL A 232 -72.70 -0.57 33.60
C VAL A 232 -73.49 0.74 33.59
N ALA A 233 -73.74 1.34 32.42
CA ALA A 233 -74.51 2.58 32.28
C ALA A 233 -75.98 2.39 32.67
N ASN A 234 -76.65 1.34 32.16
CA ASN A 234 -78.02 0.99 32.52
C ASN A 234 -78.14 0.74 34.03
N ARG A 235 -77.13 0.11 34.64
CA ARG A 235 -77.12 -0.14 36.09
C ARG A 235 -76.87 1.13 36.90
N ALA A 236 -75.96 2.00 36.46
CA ALA A 236 -75.70 3.29 37.10
C ALA A 236 -76.97 4.17 37.09
N MET A 237 -77.68 4.21 35.96
CA MET A 237 -78.98 4.89 35.83
C MET A 237 -80.04 4.25 36.75
N ALA A 238 -80.09 2.92 36.83
CA ALA A 238 -80.99 2.22 37.76
C ALA A 238 -80.68 2.59 39.23
N LEU A 239 -79.41 2.60 39.64
CA LEU A 239 -78.97 3.00 40.97
C LEU A 239 -79.29 4.48 41.26
N GLN A 240 -79.10 5.37 40.29
CA GLN A 240 -79.50 6.78 40.39
C GLN A 240 -81.02 6.91 40.57
N SER A 241 -81.81 6.20 39.77
CA SER A 241 -83.28 6.23 39.89
C SER A 241 -83.78 5.68 41.23
N ILE A 242 -83.12 4.65 41.79
CA ILE A 242 -83.42 4.11 43.13
C ILE A 242 -83.04 5.14 44.20
N ARG A 243 -81.87 5.79 44.06
CA ARG A 243 -81.43 6.84 44.98
C ARG A 243 -82.37 8.05 44.95
N GLU A 244 -82.81 8.47 43.77
CA GLU A 244 -83.79 9.56 43.61
C GLU A 244 -85.17 9.19 44.17
N LYS A 245 -85.64 7.96 43.97
CA LYS A 245 -86.86 7.46 44.62
C LYS A 245 -86.75 7.49 46.14
N ARG A 246 -85.63 7.01 46.69
CA ARG A 246 -85.36 7.07 48.14
C ARG A 246 -85.32 8.51 48.64
N LEU A 247 -84.68 9.42 47.91
CA LEU A 247 -84.63 10.85 48.26
C LEU A 247 -86.01 11.51 48.23
N ARG A 248 -86.85 11.13 47.25
CA ARG A 248 -88.26 11.56 47.17
C ARG A 248 -89.12 10.99 48.30
N GLU A 249 -88.97 9.72 48.63
CA GLU A 249 -89.64 9.06 49.77
C GLU A 249 -89.24 9.71 51.10
N THR A 250 -87.97 10.09 51.28
CA THR A 250 -87.53 10.85 52.47
C THR A 250 -88.05 12.29 52.55
N SER A 251 -88.53 12.86 51.44
CA SER A 251 -89.08 14.23 51.38
C SER A 251 -90.60 14.31 51.60
N LEU A 252 -91.29 13.17 51.64
CA LEU A 252 -92.75 13.06 51.80
C LEU A 252 -93.09 12.12 52.97
N GLY A 253 -93.11 12.66 54.19
CA GLY A 253 -93.84 12.06 55.32
C GLY A 253 -93.07 11.07 56.21
N GLN A 254 -93.22 11.26 57.52
CA GLN A 254 -92.66 10.44 58.60
C GLN A 254 -93.45 9.13 58.79
N ARG A 255 -92.72 8.09 59.23
CA ARG A 255 -93.08 6.89 60.04
C ARG A 255 -93.23 5.51 59.36
N ASP A 256 -92.55 4.58 60.03
CA ASP A 256 -92.63 3.12 60.13
C ASP A 256 -91.99 2.15 59.12
N ASP A 257 -91.23 1.24 59.74
CA ASP A 257 -90.82 -0.13 59.40
C ASP A 257 -90.17 -0.45 58.05
N SER A 258 -88.88 -0.82 58.09
CA SER A 258 -88.35 -2.00 57.37
C SER A 258 -86.84 -2.20 57.57
N GLU A 259 -86.47 -3.07 58.51
CA GLU A 259 -85.20 -3.82 58.48
C GLU A 259 -85.20 -4.80 57.29
N SER A 260 -84.96 -4.31 56.07
CA SER A 260 -84.60 -5.18 54.92
C SER A 260 -83.90 -4.48 53.74
N SER A 261 -83.64 -3.16 53.80
CA SER A 261 -83.13 -2.41 52.64
C SER A 261 -81.61 -2.14 52.64
N ALA A 262 -80.89 -2.44 53.73
CA ALA A 262 -79.44 -2.22 53.81
C ALA A 262 -78.63 -3.30 53.04
N ASN A 263 -79.00 -4.58 53.17
CA ASN A 263 -78.29 -5.70 52.54
C ASN A 263 -78.37 -5.71 51.00
N SER A 264 -79.44 -5.18 50.40
CA SER A 264 -79.55 -5.05 48.95
C SER A 264 -78.68 -3.91 48.41
N SER A 265 -78.39 -2.86 49.20
CA SER A 265 -77.54 -1.77 48.71
C SER A 265 -76.05 -2.12 48.67
N GLU A 266 -75.54 -2.88 49.64
CA GLU A 266 -74.12 -3.29 49.70
C GLU A 266 -73.76 -4.40 48.69
N THR A 267 -74.68 -5.33 48.43
CA THR A 267 -74.52 -6.35 47.39
C THR A 267 -74.53 -5.73 45.99
N LEU A 268 -75.30 -4.67 45.78
CA LEU A 268 -75.37 -3.96 44.50
C LEU A 268 -74.20 -3.02 44.24
N THR A 269 -73.58 -2.45 45.27
CA THR A 269 -72.36 -1.65 45.12
C THR A 269 -71.13 -2.52 44.89
N SER A 270 -71.04 -3.68 45.54
CA SER A 270 -69.96 -4.66 45.32
C SER A 270 -70.06 -5.31 43.93
N GLU A 271 -71.24 -5.74 43.49
CA GLU A 271 -71.42 -6.28 42.13
C GLU A 271 -71.10 -5.22 41.05
N ALA A 272 -71.53 -3.97 41.23
CA ALA A 272 -71.20 -2.88 40.32
C ALA A 272 -69.68 -2.61 40.25
N ALA A 273 -68.97 -2.75 41.38
CA ALA A 273 -67.52 -2.62 41.43
C ALA A 273 -66.81 -3.76 40.66
N PHE A 274 -67.29 -5.00 40.77
CA PHE A 274 -66.76 -6.13 39.98
C PHE A 274 -66.99 -5.93 38.47
N ARG A 275 -68.16 -5.43 38.05
CA ARG A 275 -68.43 -5.12 36.62
C ARG A 275 -67.58 -3.98 36.08
N MET A 276 -67.28 -2.98 36.90
CA MET A 276 -66.33 -1.92 36.53
C MET A 276 -64.90 -2.46 36.42
N LEU A 277 -64.51 -3.42 37.27
CA LEU A 277 -63.22 -4.11 37.17
C LEU A 277 -63.13 -4.97 35.91
N ASP A 278 -64.19 -5.72 35.57
CA ASP A 278 -64.26 -6.51 34.33
C ASP A 278 -64.12 -5.62 33.08
N LEU A 279 -64.73 -4.42 33.09
CA LEU A 279 -64.60 -3.43 32.02
C LEU A 279 -63.17 -2.88 31.95
N ALA A 280 -62.55 -2.56 33.09
CA ALA A 280 -61.18 -2.09 33.13
C ALA A 280 -60.20 -3.17 32.62
N GLU A 281 -60.46 -4.46 32.92
CA GLU A 281 -59.67 -5.58 32.42
C GLU A 281 -59.79 -5.74 30.90
N THR A 282 -60.99 -5.58 30.33
CA THR A 282 -61.19 -5.66 28.88
C THR A 282 -60.58 -4.47 28.15
N GLU A 283 -60.64 -3.27 28.71
CA GLU A 283 -59.95 -2.09 28.20
C GLU A 283 -58.43 -2.25 28.23
N ALA A 284 -57.88 -2.78 29.34
CA ALA A 284 -56.46 -3.09 29.46
C ALA A 284 -56.03 -4.15 28.43
N LYS A 285 -56.86 -5.19 28.18
CA LYS A 285 -56.60 -6.22 27.16
C LYS A 285 -56.61 -5.64 25.74
N ILE A 286 -57.54 -4.75 25.41
CA ILE A 286 -57.58 -4.07 24.11
C ILE A 286 -56.31 -3.24 23.91
N LEU A 287 -55.93 -2.44 24.91
CA LEU A 287 -54.70 -1.62 24.84
C LEU A 287 -53.44 -2.49 24.75
N ALA A 288 -53.37 -3.60 25.48
CA ALA A 288 -52.26 -4.55 25.41
C ALA A 288 -52.16 -5.21 24.02
N LEU A 289 -53.27 -5.63 23.43
CA LEU A 289 -53.29 -6.21 22.07
C LEU A 289 -52.97 -5.17 21.00
N GLU A 290 -53.46 -3.93 21.15
CA GLU A 290 -53.15 -2.82 20.25
C GLU A 290 -51.66 -2.50 20.26
N THR A 291 -51.07 -2.32 21.45
CA THR A 291 -49.63 -2.08 21.61
C THR A 291 -48.80 -3.25 21.09
N GLN A 292 -49.18 -4.50 21.37
CA GLN A 292 -48.50 -5.68 20.83
C GLN A 292 -48.57 -5.76 19.29
N SER A 293 -49.73 -5.46 18.71
CA SER A 293 -49.90 -5.45 17.25
C SER A 293 -49.10 -4.34 16.56
N ALA A 294 -49.04 -3.15 17.18
CA ALA A 294 -48.24 -2.03 16.68
C ALA A 294 -46.73 -2.33 16.78
N MET A 295 -46.28 -2.88 17.92
CA MET A 295 -44.87 -3.25 18.12
C MET A 295 -44.40 -4.33 17.14
N THR A 296 -45.19 -5.38 16.93
CA THR A 296 -44.86 -6.46 15.98
C THR A 296 -44.83 -5.97 14.52
N GLY A 297 -45.76 -5.08 14.15
CA GLY A 297 -45.77 -4.45 12.83
C GLY A 297 -44.58 -3.52 12.59
N LEU A 298 -44.17 -2.73 13.59
CA LEU A 298 -42.98 -1.89 13.52
C LEU A 298 -41.71 -2.73 13.44
N GLN A 299 -41.58 -3.77 14.26
CA GLN A 299 -40.43 -4.68 14.24
C GLN A 299 -40.22 -5.30 12.85
N ALA A 300 -41.30 -5.74 12.19
CA ALA A 300 -41.23 -6.29 10.83
C ALA A 300 -40.67 -5.28 9.82
N LYS A 301 -41.11 -4.01 9.91
CA LYS A 301 -40.61 -2.93 9.03
C LYS A 301 -39.14 -2.66 9.28
N LEU A 302 -38.71 -2.56 10.55
CA LEU A 302 -37.32 -2.31 10.91
C LEU A 302 -36.39 -3.43 10.43
N GLN A 303 -36.82 -4.69 10.54
CA GLN A 303 -36.07 -5.84 10.03
C GLN A 303 -35.88 -5.78 8.51
N PHE A 304 -36.92 -5.42 7.76
CA PHE A 304 -36.83 -5.20 6.32
C PHE A 304 -35.86 -4.08 5.95
N GLN A 305 -36.02 -2.92 6.59
CA GLN A 305 -35.17 -1.75 6.35
C GLN A 305 -33.71 -2.06 6.65
N SER A 306 -33.43 -2.72 7.78
CA SER A 306 -32.07 -3.14 8.14
C SER A 306 -31.45 -4.08 7.10
N GLN A 307 -32.23 -5.00 6.54
CA GLN A 307 -31.73 -5.93 5.54
C GLN A 307 -31.49 -5.24 4.18
N ILE A 308 -32.34 -4.27 3.79
CA ILE A 308 -32.11 -3.43 2.61
C ILE A 308 -30.78 -2.69 2.74
N VAL A 309 -30.55 -2.04 3.89
CA VAL A 309 -29.29 -1.32 4.18
C VAL A 309 -28.09 -2.26 4.16
N SER A 310 -28.22 -3.46 4.74
CA SER A 310 -27.15 -4.47 4.72
C SER A 310 -26.76 -4.87 3.30
N PHE A 311 -27.73 -5.09 2.40
CA PHE A 311 -27.42 -5.42 1.01
C PHE A 311 -26.80 -4.25 0.23
N MET A 312 -27.21 -3.02 0.53
CA MET A 312 -26.59 -1.82 -0.05
C MET A 312 -25.11 -1.70 0.34
N ILE A 313 -24.78 -1.85 1.62
CA ILE A 313 -23.39 -1.77 2.10
C ILE A 313 -22.53 -2.91 1.53
N GLN A 314 -23.12 -4.10 1.36
CA GLN A 314 -22.46 -5.24 0.73
C GLN A 314 -22.34 -5.14 -0.80
N ARG A 315 -22.81 -4.04 -1.42
CA ARG A 315 -22.85 -3.82 -2.88
C ARG A 315 -23.67 -4.87 -3.64
N ARG A 316 -24.68 -5.45 -2.99
CA ARG A 316 -25.64 -6.39 -3.59
C ARG A 316 -26.91 -5.65 -4.00
N PHE A 317 -26.77 -4.79 -5.02
CA PHE A 317 -27.81 -3.86 -5.43
C PHE A 317 -29.08 -4.53 -5.96
N GLU A 318 -28.96 -5.64 -6.70
CA GLU A 318 -30.12 -6.40 -7.20
C GLU A 318 -30.99 -6.93 -6.06
N HIS A 319 -30.38 -7.58 -5.06
CA HIS A 319 -31.12 -8.09 -3.89
C HIS A 319 -31.73 -6.96 -3.05
N ALA A 320 -31.07 -5.81 -2.96
CA ALA A 320 -31.64 -4.62 -2.32
C ALA A 320 -32.88 -4.10 -3.07
N LEU A 321 -32.85 -4.06 -4.40
CA LEU A 321 -34.00 -3.67 -5.24
C LEU A 321 -35.18 -4.64 -5.10
N VAL A 322 -34.91 -5.95 -5.17
CA VAL A 322 -35.94 -6.98 -4.99
C VAL A 322 -36.59 -6.84 -3.62
N LEU A 323 -35.79 -6.69 -2.56
CA LEU A 323 -36.31 -6.55 -1.20
C LEU A 323 -37.10 -5.24 -1.02
N ALA A 324 -36.67 -4.14 -1.64
CA ALA A 324 -37.39 -2.87 -1.64
C ALA A 324 -38.74 -2.97 -2.39
N GLY A 325 -38.79 -3.68 -3.52
CA GLY A 325 -40.03 -3.95 -4.26
C GLY A 325 -41.04 -4.75 -3.41
N PHE A 326 -40.58 -5.82 -2.74
CA PHE A 326 -41.43 -6.54 -1.79
C PHE A 326 -41.87 -5.66 -0.62
N TYR A 327 -40.98 -4.83 -0.08
CA TYR A 327 -41.30 -3.92 1.01
C TYR A 327 -42.44 -2.95 0.64
N GLN A 328 -42.38 -2.34 -0.55
CA GLN A 328 -43.45 -1.48 -1.06
C GLN A 328 -44.77 -2.24 -1.24
N SER A 329 -44.73 -3.47 -1.76
CA SER A 329 -45.92 -4.30 -1.97
C SER A 329 -46.62 -4.72 -0.66
N ILE A 330 -45.83 -5.01 0.39
CA ILE A 330 -46.32 -5.49 1.69
C ILE A 330 -46.78 -4.33 2.57
N PHE A 331 -46.00 -3.25 2.62
CA PHE A 331 -46.21 -2.10 3.50
C PHE A 331 -46.67 -0.88 2.70
N LYS A 332 -47.91 -0.93 2.18
CA LYS A 332 -48.53 0.18 1.43
C LYS A 332 -48.50 1.50 2.24
N GLY A 333 -47.83 2.55 1.75
CA GLY A 333 -47.75 3.88 2.38
C GLY A 333 -46.88 4.88 1.59
N SER A 334 -47.21 6.18 1.61
CA SER A 334 -46.62 7.19 0.70
C SER A 334 -45.26 7.76 1.12
N HIS A 335 -44.84 7.59 2.38
CA HIS A 335 -43.54 8.08 2.87
C HIS A 335 -42.94 7.04 3.82
N GLN A 336 -42.04 6.21 3.31
CA GLN A 336 -41.36 5.17 4.08
C GLN A 336 -39.98 5.69 4.53
N ALA A 337 -39.97 6.60 5.49
CA ALA A 337 -38.74 7.04 6.13
C ALA A 337 -38.02 5.83 6.75
N LEU A 338 -36.70 5.73 6.51
CA LEU A 338 -35.87 4.74 7.19
C LEU A 338 -35.74 5.14 8.65
N GLU A 339 -36.04 4.21 9.56
CA GLU A 339 -35.86 4.38 11.00
C GLU A 339 -34.55 3.71 11.47
N VAL A 340 -33.97 2.82 10.66
CA VAL A 340 -32.76 2.04 10.97
C VAL A 340 -31.61 2.40 10.03
N GLY A 341 -30.39 2.26 10.53
CA GLY A 341 -29.19 2.27 9.69
C GLY A 341 -28.74 3.65 9.26
N LYS A 342 -29.32 4.74 9.80
CA LYS A 342 -28.92 6.11 9.46
C LYS A 342 -27.45 6.38 9.72
N GLU A 343 -26.90 5.88 10.84
CA GLU A 343 -25.48 6.05 11.17
C GLU A 343 -24.58 5.26 10.21
N GLN A 344 -24.93 4.00 9.91
CA GLN A 344 -24.18 3.16 8.96
C GLN A 344 -24.28 3.68 7.53
N LEU A 345 -25.43 4.23 7.14
CA LEU A 345 -25.63 4.90 5.86
C LEU A 345 -24.93 6.25 5.80
N GLN A 346 -24.80 6.97 6.92
CA GLN A 346 -24.05 8.21 7.01
C GLN A 346 -22.54 7.94 6.99
N GLU A 347 -22.08 6.81 7.52
CA GLU A 347 -20.71 6.33 7.37
C GLU A 347 -20.43 5.85 5.93
N PHE A 348 -21.40 5.19 5.29
CA PHE A 348 -21.31 4.73 3.90
C PHE A 348 -21.50 5.88 2.88
N LEU A 349 -22.26 6.93 3.22
CA LEU A 349 -22.55 8.13 2.42
C LEU A 349 -22.35 9.41 3.26
N PRO A 350 -21.11 9.78 3.60
CA PRO A 350 -20.84 10.96 4.41
C PRO A 350 -21.28 12.24 3.68
N GLY A 351 -21.95 13.14 4.41
CA GLY A 351 -22.36 14.46 3.90
C GLY A 351 -23.59 14.49 2.99
N SER A 352 -24.31 13.38 2.81
CA SER A 352 -25.56 13.42 2.03
C SER A 352 -26.71 14.04 2.84
N ASP A 353 -27.24 15.17 2.38
CA ASP A 353 -28.49 15.81 2.88
C ASP A 353 -29.76 15.03 2.45
N LEU A 354 -29.59 13.75 2.10
CA LEU A 354 -30.64 12.88 1.62
C LEU A 354 -31.55 12.48 2.77
N SER A 355 -32.86 12.58 2.54
CA SER A 355 -33.79 11.81 3.36
C SER A 355 -33.54 10.32 3.10
N PHE A 356 -33.02 9.62 4.10
CA PHE A 356 -32.86 8.17 4.06
C PHE A 356 -34.26 7.54 4.04
N THR A 357 -34.72 7.15 2.86
CA THR A 357 -36.01 6.50 2.59
C THR A 357 -35.76 5.26 1.74
N VAL A 358 -36.73 4.34 1.70
CA VAL A 358 -36.60 3.15 0.85
C VAL A 358 -36.54 3.51 -0.65
N ASP A 359 -37.23 4.58 -1.05
CA ASP A 359 -37.19 5.07 -2.43
C ASP A 359 -35.83 5.67 -2.80
N SER A 360 -35.19 6.40 -1.88
CA SER A 360 -33.83 6.92 -2.13
C SER A 360 -32.80 5.80 -2.21
N MET A 361 -32.94 4.72 -1.41
CA MET A 361 -32.09 3.54 -1.55
C MET A 361 -32.32 2.80 -2.87
N THR A 362 -33.58 2.69 -3.30
CA THR A 362 -33.94 2.09 -4.60
C THR A 362 -33.34 2.89 -5.76
N PHE A 363 -33.38 4.22 -5.66
CA PHE A 363 -32.77 5.10 -6.65
C PHE A 363 -31.25 4.92 -6.71
N ILE A 364 -30.55 4.94 -5.55
CA ILE A 364 -29.10 4.72 -5.49
C ILE A 364 -28.71 3.35 -6.07
N ALA A 365 -29.45 2.30 -5.74
CA ALA A 365 -29.18 0.96 -6.25
C ALA A 365 -29.35 0.88 -7.78
N ARG A 366 -30.40 1.51 -8.34
CA ARG A 366 -30.60 1.59 -9.79
C ARG A 366 -29.50 2.38 -10.47
N GLU A 367 -29.08 3.50 -9.89
CA GLU A 367 -28.00 4.31 -10.46
C GLU A 367 -26.67 3.58 -10.42
N ALA A 368 -26.36 2.86 -9.33
CA ALA A 368 -25.17 2.02 -9.25
C ALA A 368 -25.15 0.92 -10.33
N ILE A 369 -26.28 0.25 -10.56
CA ILE A 369 -26.40 -0.76 -11.64
C ILE A 369 -26.23 -0.11 -13.02
N ASN A 370 -26.83 1.06 -13.24
CA ASN A 370 -26.69 1.81 -14.49
C ASN A 370 -25.24 2.27 -14.72
N ASP A 371 -24.56 2.72 -13.67
CA ASP A 371 -23.14 3.13 -13.72
C ASP A 371 -22.24 1.94 -14.05
N VAL A 372 -22.51 0.76 -13.47
CA VAL A 372 -21.78 -0.46 -13.84
C VAL A 372 -22.02 -0.82 -15.31
N ASN A 373 -23.27 -0.75 -15.79
CA ASN A 373 -23.58 -1.02 -17.19
C ASN A 373 -22.87 -0.04 -18.15
N LYS A 374 -22.98 1.26 -17.91
CA LYS A 374 -22.26 2.29 -18.70
C LYS A 374 -20.75 2.14 -18.59
N GLY A 375 -20.26 1.75 -17.41
CA GLY A 375 -18.86 1.49 -17.16
C GLY A 375 -18.33 0.31 -17.95
N VAL A 376 -19.09 -0.80 -18.05
CA VAL A 376 -18.77 -1.93 -18.92
C VAL A 376 -18.72 -1.49 -20.38
N ASP A 377 -19.68 -0.67 -20.84
CA ASP A 377 -19.66 -0.12 -22.20
C ASP A 377 -18.42 0.76 -22.43
N ALA A 378 -18.02 1.56 -21.43
CA ALA A 378 -16.83 2.39 -21.48
C ALA A 378 -15.53 1.56 -21.52
N VAL A 379 -15.45 0.45 -20.76
CA VAL A 379 -14.32 -0.49 -20.80
C VAL A 379 -14.21 -1.12 -22.19
N ASN A 380 -15.33 -1.61 -22.74
CA ASN A 380 -15.36 -2.19 -24.08
C ASN A 380 -14.96 -1.15 -25.15
N ALA A 381 -15.42 0.09 -25.02
CA ALA A 381 -15.07 1.17 -25.93
C ALA A 381 -13.57 1.52 -25.85
N ALA A 382 -13.02 1.69 -24.64
CA ALA A 382 -11.61 1.99 -24.43
C ALA A 382 -10.70 0.87 -24.97
N TYR A 383 -11.09 -0.39 -24.78
CA TYR A 383 -10.38 -1.53 -25.37
C TYR A 383 -10.39 -1.51 -26.90
N ASN A 384 -11.55 -1.21 -27.50
CA ASN A 384 -11.68 -1.11 -28.95
C ASN A 384 -10.90 0.08 -29.54
N GLU A 385 -10.65 1.11 -28.74
CA GLU A 385 -9.77 2.25 -29.08
C GLU A 385 -8.28 1.97 -28.81
N GLU A 386 -7.91 0.74 -28.48
CA GLU A 386 -6.54 0.30 -28.16
C GLU A 386 -5.92 1.01 -26.92
N ARG A 387 -6.77 1.58 -26.06
CA ARG A 387 -6.38 2.23 -24.79
C ARG A 387 -6.50 1.26 -23.62
N ASN A 388 -5.59 0.31 -23.59
CA ASN A 388 -5.68 -0.83 -22.68
C ASN A 388 -5.45 -0.45 -21.21
N LEU A 389 -4.59 0.53 -20.91
CA LEU A 389 -4.39 0.98 -19.53
C LEU A 389 -5.65 1.66 -18.98
N ILE A 390 -6.26 2.57 -19.76
CA ILE A 390 -7.51 3.23 -19.37
C ILE A 390 -8.63 2.20 -19.20
N ALA A 391 -8.72 1.23 -20.12
CA ALA A 391 -9.70 0.15 -20.01
C ALA A 391 -9.51 -0.67 -18.71
N LEU A 392 -8.26 -0.95 -18.32
CA LEU A 392 -7.95 -1.64 -17.07
C LEU A 392 -8.36 -0.82 -15.83
N GLU A 393 -8.04 0.48 -15.81
CA GLU A 393 -8.42 1.38 -14.71
C GLU A 393 -9.94 1.46 -14.56
N ARG A 394 -10.66 1.69 -15.66
CA ARG A 394 -12.13 1.72 -15.66
C ARG A 394 -12.70 0.36 -15.22
N LEU A 395 -12.09 -0.74 -15.65
CA LEU A 395 -12.54 -2.08 -15.25
C LEU A 395 -12.40 -2.31 -13.75
N GLN A 396 -11.33 -1.82 -13.13
CA GLN A 396 -11.14 -1.91 -11.68
C GLN A 396 -12.19 -1.11 -10.92
N GLU A 397 -12.52 0.10 -11.37
CA GLU A 397 -13.58 0.93 -10.79
C GLU A 397 -14.96 0.26 -10.90
N VAL A 398 -15.28 -0.24 -12.10
CA VAL A 398 -16.56 -0.88 -12.40
C VAL A 398 -16.69 -2.20 -11.65
N PHE A 399 -15.61 -2.97 -11.52
CA PHE A 399 -15.59 -4.19 -10.70
C PHE A 399 -15.70 -3.87 -9.20
N PHE A 400 -15.08 -2.80 -8.73
CA PHE A 400 -15.22 -2.38 -7.33
C PHE A 400 -16.66 -2.03 -6.99
N LEU A 401 -17.36 -1.32 -7.86
CA LEU A 401 -18.77 -1.01 -7.65
C LEU A 401 -19.65 -2.27 -7.82
N GLY A 402 -19.40 -3.06 -8.86
CA GLY A 402 -20.30 -4.10 -9.35
C GLY A 402 -19.87 -5.55 -9.11
N GLU A 403 -19.01 -5.86 -8.14
CA GLU A 403 -18.42 -7.19 -7.90
C GLU A 403 -19.41 -8.38 -8.03
N TYR A 404 -20.65 -8.21 -7.57
CA TYR A 404 -21.69 -9.25 -7.57
C TYR A 404 -22.70 -9.14 -8.72
N LEU A 405 -22.56 -8.15 -9.60
CA LEU A 405 -23.47 -7.95 -10.73
C LEU A 405 -23.04 -8.80 -11.91
N THR A 406 -24.02 -9.49 -12.52
CA THR A 406 -23.78 -10.29 -13.72
C THR A 406 -23.48 -9.45 -14.97
N GLU A 407 -23.70 -8.14 -14.90
CA GLU A 407 -23.43 -7.22 -16.02
C GLU A 407 -21.96 -7.19 -16.44
N LEU A 408 -21.05 -7.46 -15.50
CA LEU A 408 -19.62 -7.60 -15.77
C LEU A 408 -19.31 -8.74 -16.76
N ASN A 409 -20.17 -9.74 -16.86
CA ASN A 409 -19.99 -10.86 -17.80
C ASN A 409 -20.17 -10.46 -19.27
N LYS A 410 -20.71 -9.27 -19.55
CA LYS A 410 -20.76 -8.71 -20.91
C LYS A 410 -19.36 -8.42 -21.47
N ILE A 411 -18.33 -8.35 -20.62
CA ILE A 411 -16.93 -8.19 -21.05
C ILE A 411 -16.41 -9.53 -21.62
N PRO A 412 -15.95 -9.55 -22.88
CA PRO A 412 -15.40 -10.74 -23.52
C PRO A 412 -14.26 -11.37 -22.71
N THR A 413 -14.13 -12.69 -22.80
CA THR A 413 -13.07 -13.44 -22.10
C THR A 413 -11.69 -13.05 -22.56
N ASP A 414 -11.50 -12.82 -23.86
CA ASP A 414 -10.20 -12.51 -24.44
C ASP A 414 -9.70 -11.15 -23.95
N GLN A 415 -10.60 -10.16 -23.87
CA GLN A 415 -10.34 -8.86 -23.27
C GLN A 415 -9.96 -9.00 -21.79
N ARG A 416 -10.64 -9.87 -21.03
CA ARG A 416 -10.25 -10.14 -19.64
C ARG A 416 -8.85 -10.75 -19.50
N ARG A 417 -8.40 -11.58 -20.45
CA ARG A 417 -7.05 -12.16 -20.43
C ARG A 417 -5.98 -11.13 -20.72
N THR A 418 -6.17 -10.29 -21.73
CA THR A 418 -5.21 -9.21 -22.04
C THR A 418 -5.11 -8.21 -20.88
N MET A 419 -6.23 -7.87 -20.25
CA MET A 419 -6.25 -7.05 -19.04
C MET A 419 -5.56 -7.71 -17.85
N LEU A 420 -5.66 -9.03 -17.71
CA LEU A 420 -4.95 -9.78 -16.66
C LEU A 420 -3.44 -9.73 -16.84
N ASP A 421 -2.97 -9.93 -18.07
CA ASP A 421 -1.53 -9.91 -18.36
C ASP A 421 -0.96 -8.51 -18.12
N LEU A 422 -1.67 -7.46 -18.55
CA LEU A 422 -1.33 -6.07 -18.24
C LEU A 422 -1.33 -5.80 -16.73
N TYR A 423 -2.36 -6.25 -16.02
CA TYR A 423 -2.49 -6.08 -14.58
C TYR A 423 -1.34 -6.73 -13.81
N ARG A 424 -0.95 -7.95 -14.18
CA ARG A 424 0.20 -8.67 -13.59
C ARG A 424 1.51 -7.96 -13.85
N ALA A 425 1.73 -7.50 -15.08
CA ALA A 425 2.93 -6.76 -15.43
C ALA A 425 3.05 -5.45 -14.64
N LEU A 426 1.94 -4.74 -14.39
CA LEU A 426 1.94 -3.54 -13.55
C LEU A 426 2.26 -3.84 -12.07
N ILE A 427 1.76 -4.95 -11.53
CA ILE A 427 2.09 -5.38 -10.16
C ILE A 427 3.57 -5.73 -10.06
N GLU A 428 4.09 -6.54 -10.99
CA GLU A 428 5.49 -6.95 -11.02
C GLU A 428 6.41 -5.71 -11.16
N ALA A 429 6.02 -4.70 -11.94
CA ALA A 429 6.73 -3.44 -12.03
C ALA A 429 6.76 -2.68 -10.70
N GLY A 430 5.66 -2.68 -9.97
CA GLY A 430 5.59 -2.12 -8.61
C GLY A 430 6.50 -2.87 -7.63
N GLU A 431 6.48 -4.20 -7.64
CA GLU A 431 7.32 -5.03 -6.78
C GLU A 431 8.82 -4.84 -7.08
N LEU A 432 9.21 -4.74 -8.35
CA LEU A 432 10.58 -4.41 -8.75
C LEU A 432 10.99 -3.00 -8.33
N ALA A 433 10.09 -2.02 -8.43
CA ALA A 433 10.35 -0.66 -7.98
C ALA A 433 10.52 -0.59 -6.44
N GLU A 434 9.70 -1.32 -5.68
CA GLU A 434 9.85 -1.46 -4.22
C GLU A 434 11.17 -2.16 -3.84
N ALA A 435 11.56 -3.18 -4.61
CA ALA A 435 12.86 -3.85 -4.49
C ALA A 435 14.04 -3.00 -4.97
N LYS A 436 13.78 -1.83 -5.57
CA LYS A 436 14.78 -0.90 -6.15
C LYS A 436 15.60 -1.54 -7.29
N ASP A 437 15.02 -2.50 -8.00
CA ASP A 437 15.59 -3.08 -9.21
C ASP A 437 15.19 -2.24 -10.42
N TYR A 438 15.88 -1.13 -10.60
CA TYR A 438 15.62 -0.16 -11.65
C TYR A 438 15.89 -0.68 -13.07
N ASP A 439 16.74 -1.68 -13.23
CA ASP A 439 16.98 -2.31 -14.53
C ASP A 439 15.78 -3.17 -14.93
N GLY A 440 15.30 -4.01 -14.01
CA GLY A 440 14.07 -4.79 -14.21
C GLY A 440 12.84 -3.91 -14.48
N VAL A 441 12.67 -2.80 -13.74
CA VAL A 441 11.58 -1.84 -14.00
C VAL A 441 11.66 -1.27 -15.41
N SER A 442 12.87 -0.97 -15.91
CA SER A 442 13.04 -0.40 -17.24
C SER A 442 12.69 -1.38 -18.37
N GLU A 443 13.08 -2.66 -18.23
CA GLU A 443 12.73 -3.72 -19.18
C GLU A 443 11.23 -4.00 -19.17
N LEU A 444 10.64 -4.10 -17.98
CA LEU A 444 9.22 -4.39 -17.83
C LEU A 444 8.36 -3.22 -18.33
N ALA A 445 8.77 -1.96 -18.12
CA ALA A 445 8.10 -0.78 -18.67
C ALA A 445 8.07 -0.78 -20.22
N LEU A 446 9.09 -1.34 -20.88
CA LEU A 446 9.06 -1.55 -22.34
C LEU A 446 8.02 -2.62 -22.71
N SER A 447 8.02 -3.76 -22.03
CA SER A 447 7.05 -4.84 -22.30
C SER A 447 5.60 -4.41 -22.03
N ILE A 448 5.35 -3.59 -21.01
CA ILE A 448 4.03 -3.03 -20.71
C ILE A 448 3.60 -2.09 -21.84
N SER A 449 4.52 -1.30 -22.41
CA SER A 449 4.19 -0.43 -23.54
C SER A 449 3.82 -1.19 -24.82
N ASP A 450 4.28 -2.44 -24.96
CA ASP A 450 3.86 -3.32 -26.05
C ASP A 450 2.45 -3.91 -25.81
N LEU A 451 2.05 -4.07 -24.54
CA LEU A 451 0.70 -4.51 -24.15
C LEU A 451 -0.32 -3.36 -24.16
N ALA A 452 0.10 -2.14 -23.86
CA ALA A 452 -0.74 -0.96 -23.74
C ALA A 452 -0.01 0.27 -24.29
N GLU A 453 -0.42 0.75 -25.48
CA GLU A 453 0.22 1.89 -26.14
C GLU A 453 0.00 3.21 -25.35
N ASP A 454 -1.10 3.31 -24.61
CA ASP A 454 -1.44 4.45 -23.76
C ASP A 454 -0.62 4.51 -22.45
N PHE A 455 0.22 3.51 -22.18
CA PHE A 455 1.08 3.50 -21.00
C PHE A 455 2.14 4.62 -21.04
N PRO A 456 2.29 5.44 -19.98
CA PRO A 456 3.23 6.58 -19.94
C PRO A 456 4.69 6.12 -19.71
N LYS A 457 5.21 5.27 -20.57
CA LYS A 457 6.56 4.67 -20.52
C LYS A 457 7.66 5.70 -20.30
N ASN A 458 7.64 6.80 -21.05
CA ASN A 458 8.69 7.83 -20.98
C ASN A 458 8.75 8.49 -19.60
N ARG A 459 7.60 8.61 -18.91
CA ARG A 459 7.55 9.15 -17.54
C ARG A 459 8.21 8.18 -16.56
N VAL A 460 7.91 6.88 -16.68
CA VAL A 460 8.51 5.83 -15.85
C VAL A 460 10.02 5.77 -16.08
N LEU A 461 10.47 5.66 -17.33
CA LEU A 461 11.89 5.62 -17.68
C LEU A 461 12.65 6.86 -17.18
N SER A 462 12.07 8.05 -17.33
CA SER A 462 12.65 9.29 -16.81
C SER A 462 12.79 9.28 -15.28
N SER A 463 11.79 8.76 -14.57
CA SER A 463 11.85 8.64 -13.11
C SER A 463 12.91 7.64 -12.64
N VAL A 464 13.06 6.53 -13.37
CA VAL A 464 14.11 5.52 -13.13
C VAL A 464 15.49 6.13 -13.36
N GLU A 465 15.69 6.82 -14.48
CA GLU A 465 16.97 7.47 -14.80
C GLU A 465 17.31 8.56 -13.77
N THR A 466 16.31 9.30 -13.29
CA THR A 466 16.49 10.28 -12.22
C THR A 466 16.96 9.60 -10.93
N ALA A 467 16.36 8.48 -10.54
CA ALA A 467 16.77 7.74 -9.35
C ALA A 467 18.20 7.18 -9.48
N LYS A 468 18.56 6.62 -10.64
CA LYS A 468 19.93 6.17 -10.94
C LYS A 468 20.93 7.32 -10.83
N SER A 469 20.65 8.44 -11.50
CA SER A 469 21.49 9.65 -11.46
C SER A 469 21.65 10.22 -10.05
N MET A 470 20.60 10.20 -9.22
CA MET A 470 20.68 10.61 -7.82
C MET A 470 21.60 9.71 -6.99
N SER A 471 21.53 8.38 -7.20
CA SER A 471 22.45 7.44 -6.56
C SER A 471 23.89 7.67 -7.02
N ASP A 472 24.12 7.85 -8.32
CA ASP A 472 25.45 8.14 -8.88
C ASP A 472 26.04 9.44 -8.33
N MET A 473 25.21 10.48 -8.20
CA MET A 473 25.61 11.75 -7.60
C MET A 473 26.00 11.58 -6.13
N ALA A 474 25.28 10.75 -5.38
CA ALA A 474 25.61 10.45 -3.98
C ALA A 474 26.93 9.66 -3.87
N VAL A 475 27.19 8.69 -4.76
CA VAL A 475 28.51 8.01 -4.84
C VAL A 475 29.61 8.99 -5.19
N PHE A 476 29.37 9.89 -6.14
CA PHE A 476 30.33 10.93 -6.50
C PHE A 476 30.62 11.85 -5.31
N ALA A 477 29.61 12.31 -4.58
CA ALA A 477 29.77 13.09 -3.36
C ALA A 477 30.57 12.32 -2.29
N ALA A 478 30.28 11.03 -2.09
CA ALA A 478 31.03 10.17 -1.18
C ALA A 478 32.52 10.09 -1.56
N SER A 479 32.83 10.02 -2.86
CA SER A 479 34.19 10.07 -3.38
C SER A 479 34.91 11.39 -3.09
N GLN A 480 34.20 12.52 -3.20
CA GLN A 480 34.74 13.84 -2.88
C GLN A 480 35.05 13.95 -1.38
N TYR A 481 34.10 13.59 -0.52
CA TYR A 481 34.31 13.63 0.93
C TYR A 481 35.44 12.69 1.38
N ARG A 482 35.55 11.50 0.77
CA ARG A 482 36.68 10.59 1.00
C ARG A 482 38.02 11.25 0.68
N ASN A 483 38.12 11.90 -0.48
CA ASN A 483 39.36 12.56 -0.92
C ASN A 483 39.72 13.78 -0.06
N LEU A 484 38.71 14.43 0.55
CA LEU A 484 38.88 15.51 1.52
C LEU A 484 39.25 15.01 2.94
N GLY A 485 39.20 13.70 3.18
CA GLY A 485 39.48 13.08 4.48
C GLY A 485 38.28 13.03 5.43
N ASP A 486 37.08 13.44 4.99
CA ASP A 486 35.85 13.42 5.79
C ASP A 486 35.10 12.09 5.61
N ILE A 487 35.57 11.07 6.32
CA ILE A 487 35.11 9.69 6.18
C ILE A 487 33.66 9.51 6.66
N ASP A 488 33.22 10.27 7.66
CA ASP A 488 31.87 10.15 8.20
C ASP A 488 30.83 10.67 7.21
N LYS A 489 31.09 11.81 6.55
CA LYS A 489 30.23 12.29 5.46
C LYS A 489 30.28 11.39 4.23
N ALA A 490 31.46 10.85 3.91
CA ALA A 490 31.57 9.88 2.82
C ALA A 490 30.69 8.63 3.06
N ARG A 491 30.62 8.15 4.31
CA ARG A 491 29.75 7.03 4.69
C ARG A 491 28.27 7.39 4.62
N SER A 492 27.87 8.58 5.06
CA SER A 492 26.47 8.99 4.98
C SER A 492 25.99 9.11 3.53
N GLU A 493 26.78 9.71 2.65
CA GLU A 493 26.43 9.80 1.22
C GLU A 493 26.48 8.44 0.50
N LEU A 494 27.35 7.53 0.94
CA LEU A 494 27.31 6.16 0.44
C LEU A 494 26.04 5.42 0.89
N GLN A 495 25.59 5.65 2.12
CA GLN A 495 24.35 5.08 2.62
C GLN A 495 23.13 5.61 1.85
N THR A 496 23.07 6.91 1.56
CA THR A 496 22.00 7.47 0.72
C THR A 496 22.03 6.86 -0.70
N ALA A 497 23.21 6.66 -1.28
CA ALA A 497 23.35 5.98 -2.57
C ALA A 497 22.79 4.55 -2.57
N ILE A 498 23.11 3.76 -1.52
CA ILE A 498 22.61 2.39 -1.32
C ILE A 498 21.10 2.40 -1.09
N ASP A 499 20.60 3.34 -0.29
CA ASP A 499 19.18 3.46 0.00
C ASP A 499 18.38 3.88 -1.26
N ILE A 500 18.98 4.59 -2.21
CA ILE A 500 18.31 4.91 -3.48
C ILE A 500 18.41 3.72 -4.43
N TRP A 501 19.62 3.21 -4.70
CA TRP A 501 19.85 2.13 -5.65
C TRP A 501 20.89 1.14 -5.11
N PRO A 502 20.45 0.03 -4.48
CA PRO A 502 21.35 -0.93 -3.86
C PRO A 502 22.29 -1.65 -4.84
N SER A 503 21.83 -1.89 -6.06
CA SER A 503 22.57 -2.58 -7.12
C SER A 503 23.42 -1.67 -8.00
N ASN A 504 23.60 -0.39 -7.63
CA ASN A 504 24.38 0.56 -8.41
C ASN A 504 25.84 0.06 -8.64
N PRO A 505 26.31 -0.06 -9.91
CA PRO A 505 27.69 -0.45 -10.21
C PRO A 505 28.74 0.53 -9.66
N ALA A 506 28.44 1.83 -9.59
CA ALA A 506 29.35 2.86 -9.07
C ALA A 506 29.68 2.64 -7.58
N ILE A 507 28.73 2.11 -6.79
CA ILE A 507 28.97 1.74 -5.39
C ILE A 507 30.04 0.64 -5.29
N ARG A 508 29.96 -0.37 -6.18
CA ARG A 508 30.93 -1.47 -6.22
C ARG A 508 32.31 -0.98 -6.63
N GLU A 509 32.38 -0.09 -7.62
CA GLU A 509 33.63 0.54 -8.03
C GLU A 509 34.24 1.37 -6.89
N PHE A 510 33.44 2.20 -6.22
CA PHE A 510 33.87 2.97 -5.06
C PHE A 510 34.44 2.10 -3.93
N GLN A 511 33.80 0.96 -3.63
CA GLN A 511 34.27 0.01 -2.62
C GLN A 511 35.60 -0.65 -3.02
N GLN A 512 35.75 -1.03 -4.30
CA GLN A 512 36.99 -1.60 -4.81
C GLN A 512 38.14 -0.59 -4.75
N GLU A 513 37.91 0.66 -5.17
CA GLU A 513 38.91 1.73 -5.06
C GLU A 513 39.30 1.99 -3.60
N THR A 514 38.33 2.08 -2.70
CA THR A 514 38.59 2.32 -1.28
C THR A 514 39.41 1.18 -0.67
N THR A 515 39.15 -0.07 -1.05
CA THR A 515 39.93 -1.24 -0.61
C THR A 515 41.35 -1.21 -1.17
N LYS A 516 41.53 -0.82 -2.44
CA LYS A 516 42.86 -0.64 -3.05
C LYS A 516 43.66 0.43 -2.31
N LEU A 517 43.04 1.59 -2.03
CA LEU A 517 43.66 2.69 -1.27
C LEU A 517 44.04 2.26 0.16
N ALA A 518 43.17 1.57 0.87
CA ALA A 518 43.45 1.08 2.23
C ALA A 518 44.57 0.03 2.26
N THR A 519 44.61 -0.86 1.26
CA THR A 519 45.67 -1.88 1.12
C THR A 519 47.00 -1.22 0.73
N ALA A 520 46.97 -0.26 -0.20
CA ALA A 520 48.14 0.51 -0.57
C ALA A 520 48.71 1.30 0.63
N GLY A 521 47.86 1.94 1.43
CA GLY A 521 48.29 2.65 2.64
C GLY A 521 48.89 1.73 3.71
N SER A 522 48.28 0.57 3.97
CA SER A 522 48.71 -0.34 5.05
C SER A 522 49.96 -1.16 4.71
N GLN A 523 50.12 -1.60 3.46
CA GLN A 523 51.26 -2.43 3.03
C GLN A 523 52.32 -1.63 2.26
N GLY A 524 52.02 -0.41 1.83
CA GLY A 524 52.90 0.40 0.98
C GLY A 524 54.24 0.72 1.63
N VAL A 525 54.28 0.87 2.96
CA VAL A 525 55.54 1.07 3.71
C VAL A 525 56.46 -0.15 3.61
N GLN A 526 55.93 -1.36 3.86
CA GLN A 526 56.71 -2.60 3.80
C GLN A 526 57.15 -2.91 2.37
N ILE A 527 56.24 -2.70 1.41
CA ILE A 527 56.52 -2.88 -0.02
C ILE A 527 57.61 -1.93 -0.48
N PHE A 528 57.55 -0.65 -0.09
CA PHE A 528 58.60 0.31 -0.41
C PHE A 528 59.95 -0.13 0.15
N ASP A 529 59.99 -0.50 1.44
CA ASP A 529 61.23 -0.94 2.09
C ASP A 529 61.83 -2.18 1.39
N ASP A 530 60.99 -3.13 0.99
CA ASP A 530 61.44 -4.34 0.30
C ASP A 530 61.94 -4.06 -1.12
N LEU A 531 61.23 -3.23 -1.89
CA LEU A 531 61.65 -2.81 -3.23
C LEU A 531 62.94 -1.99 -3.18
N TYR A 532 63.05 -1.09 -2.20
CA TYR A 532 64.23 -0.26 -1.99
C TYR A 532 65.44 -1.09 -1.59
N LYS A 533 65.29 -2.09 -0.70
CA LYS A 533 66.35 -3.06 -0.35
C LYS A 533 66.80 -3.90 -1.54
N ARG A 534 65.87 -4.28 -2.42
CA ARG A 534 66.18 -5.04 -3.64
C ARG A 534 66.79 -4.16 -4.74
N MET A 535 66.89 -2.85 -4.53
CA MET A 535 67.33 -1.86 -5.52
C MET A 535 66.46 -1.87 -6.80
N ASP A 536 65.20 -2.28 -6.69
CA ASP A 536 64.27 -2.32 -7.81
C ASP A 536 63.62 -0.94 -8.03
N ARG A 537 64.40 -0.04 -8.66
CA ARG A 537 63.96 1.33 -8.95
C ARG A 537 62.77 1.39 -9.91
N ARG A 538 62.66 0.44 -10.85
CA ARG A 538 61.56 0.38 -11.82
C ARG A 538 60.25 -0.03 -11.16
N GLY A 539 60.28 -1.05 -10.30
CA GLY A 539 59.11 -1.44 -9.51
C GLY A 539 58.59 -0.32 -8.61
N ILE A 540 59.49 0.51 -8.07
CA ILE A 540 59.12 1.73 -7.31
C ILE A 540 58.48 2.77 -8.23
N TYR A 541 59.06 3.02 -9.40
CA TYR A 541 58.54 4.01 -10.37
C TYR A 541 57.16 3.65 -10.92
N GLU A 542 56.91 2.39 -11.22
CA GLU A 542 55.61 1.92 -11.71
C GLU A 542 54.53 2.10 -10.64
N ARG A 543 54.86 1.85 -9.37
CA ARG A 543 53.94 1.98 -8.22
C ARG A 543 54.01 3.35 -7.55
N ARG A 544 54.60 4.36 -8.20
CA ARG A 544 54.86 5.69 -7.60
C ARG A 544 53.62 6.39 -7.04
N MET A 545 52.44 6.19 -7.63
CA MET A 545 51.19 6.79 -7.14
C MET A 545 50.71 6.11 -5.86
N ASP A 546 50.72 4.78 -5.82
CA ASP A 546 50.33 3.99 -4.65
C ASP A 546 51.29 4.22 -3.48
N LEU A 547 52.61 4.21 -3.77
CA LEU A 547 53.66 4.47 -2.78
C LEU A 547 53.67 5.93 -2.33
N GLY A 548 53.35 6.87 -3.23
CA GLY A 548 53.23 8.29 -2.92
C GLY A 548 52.09 8.59 -1.95
N PHE A 549 50.97 7.86 -2.06
CA PHE A 549 49.88 7.93 -1.09
C PHE A 549 50.27 7.28 0.25
N ALA A 550 50.83 6.07 0.22
CA ALA A 550 51.20 5.32 1.42
C ALA A 550 52.28 6.02 2.26
N LEU A 551 53.20 6.75 1.62
CA LEU A 551 54.31 7.44 2.26
C LEU A 551 54.07 8.95 2.38
N ALA A 552 52.85 9.44 2.16
CA ALA A 552 52.54 10.87 2.15
C ALA A 552 52.87 11.55 3.49
N GLU A 553 52.60 10.86 4.60
CA GLU A 553 52.86 11.31 5.98
C GLU A 553 54.23 10.88 6.51
N ASP A 554 54.95 9.99 5.81
CA ASP A 554 56.27 9.50 6.21
C ASP A 554 57.36 10.49 5.78
N THR A 555 57.86 11.28 6.75
CA THR A 555 58.85 12.33 6.51
C THR A 555 60.23 11.80 6.10
N GLN A 556 60.53 10.52 6.35
CA GLN A 556 61.85 9.94 6.05
C GLN A 556 61.88 9.25 4.68
N ARG A 557 60.84 8.47 4.35
CA ARG A 557 60.82 7.67 3.11
C ARG A 557 60.32 8.43 1.89
N ARG A 558 59.50 9.46 2.08
CA ARG A 558 59.00 10.32 0.99
C ARG A 558 60.10 10.96 0.12
N PRO A 559 61.16 11.58 0.68
CA PRO A 559 62.23 12.13 -0.16
C PRO A 559 62.98 11.06 -0.94
N LEU A 560 63.16 9.86 -0.37
CA LEU A 560 63.79 8.72 -1.06
C LEU A 560 62.93 8.23 -2.24
N LEU A 561 61.60 8.17 -2.07
CA LEU A 561 60.69 7.87 -3.17
C LEU A 561 60.80 8.91 -4.29
N MET A 562 60.82 10.20 -3.94
CA MET A 562 60.93 11.29 -4.93
C MET A 562 62.25 11.21 -5.70
N GLU A 563 63.37 10.93 -5.02
CA GLU A 563 64.68 10.78 -5.66
C GLU A 563 64.67 9.63 -6.67
N VAL A 564 64.17 8.45 -6.29
CA VAL A 564 64.09 7.30 -7.21
C VAL A 564 63.18 7.60 -8.41
N VAL A 565 62.05 8.29 -8.16
CA VAL A 565 61.11 8.66 -9.22
C VAL A 565 61.75 9.65 -10.21
N GLU A 566 62.51 10.63 -9.72
CA GLU A 566 63.23 11.59 -10.55
C GLU A 566 64.33 10.90 -11.37
N GLN A 567 65.10 9.99 -10.77
CA GLN A 567 66.16 9.23 -11.44
C GLN A 567 65.60 8.43 -12.62
N VAL A 568 64.53 7.65 -12.41
CA VAL A 568 63.92 6.83 -13.47
C VAL A 568 63.25 7.71 -14.53
N ALA A 569 62.57 8.79 -14.15
CA ALA A 569 62.00 9.75 -15.11
C ALA A 569 63.07 10.38 -16.00
N ARG A 570 64.24 10.69 -15.45
CA ARG A 570 65.37 11.24 -16.21
C ARG A 570 65.96 10.21 -17.19
N ILE A 571 66.03 8.95 -16.78
CA ILE A 571 66.43 7.85 -17.68
C ILE A 571 65.44 7.72 -18.84
N ASP A 572 64.13 7.66 -18.55
CA ASP A 572 63.08 7.55 -19.58
C ASP A 572 63.10 8.73 -20.55
N LEU A 573 63.38 9.95 -20.06
CA LEU A 573 63.58 11.13 -20.91
C LEU A 573 64.79 10.95 -21.85
N LEU A 574 65.95 10.53 -21.34
CA LEU A 574 67.15 10.31 -22.15
C LEU A 574 66.96 9.18 -23.17
N VAL A 575 66.28 8.10 -22.77
CA VAL A 575 65.93 6.99 -23.67
C VAL A 575 65.00 7.48 -24.79
N SER A 576 63.95 8.23 -24.48
CA SER A 576 63.04 8.77 -25.51
C SER A 576 63.73 9.76 -26.46
N GLN A 577 64.61 10.63 -25.94
CA GLN A 577 65.44 11.51 -26.76
C GLN A 577 66.40 10.72 -27.67
N SER A 578 67.02 9.65 -27.15
CA SER A 578 67.89 8.78 -27.93
C SER A 578 67.14 8.11 -29.09
N GLN A 579 65.91 7.63 -28.85
CA GLN A 579 65.07 7.03 -29.89
C GLN A 579 64.73 8.04 -30.99
N GLU A 580 64.48 9.30 -30.63
CA GLU A 580 64.19 10.35 -31.61
C GLU A 580 65.43 10.68 -32.47
N LEU A 581 66.62 10.74 -31.87
CA LEU A 581 67.87 10.90 -32.61
C LEU A 581 68.17 9.71 -33.54
N VAL A 582 67.84 8.49 -33.13
CA VAL A 582 67.96 7.31 -34.01
C VAL A 582 67.07 7.43 -35.25
N LYS A 583 65.85 7.98 -35.11
CA LYS A 583 64.96 8.23 -36.27
C LYS A 583 65.51 9.32 -37.20
N GLN A 584 66.22 10.29 -36.65
CA GLN A 584 66.90 11.36 -37.40
C GLN A 584 68.20 10.88 -38.07
N GLY A 585 68.61 9.63 -37.83
CA GLY A 585 69.83 9.04 -38.39
C GLY A 585 71.10 9.30 -37.57
N GLU A 586 70.98 9.97 -36.41
CA GLU A 586 72.09 10.32 -35.53
C GLU A 586 72.37 9.22 -34.48
N ALA A 587 72.87 8.07 -34.94
CA ALA A 587 73.11 6.91 -34.08
C ALA A 587 74.17 7.15 -32.98
N TYR A 588 75.23 7.90 -33.28
CA TYR A 588 76.31 8.18 -32.32
C TYR A 588 75.85 9.11 -31.19
N ALA A 589 75.09 10.17 -31.52
CA ALA A 589 74.54 11.08 -30.52
C ALA A 589 73.51 10.38 -29.62
N ALA A 590 72.68 9.50 -30.19
CA ALA A 590 71.77 8.67 -29.42
C ALA A 590 72.49 7.75 -28.41
N TRP A 591 73.64 7.18 -28.80
CA TRP A 591 74.44 6.36 -27.91
C TRP A 591 75.01 7.15 -26.73
N GLU A 592 75.47 8.39 -26.95
CA GLU A 592 75.97 9.23 -25.85
C GLU A 592 74.88 9.51 -24.81
N LEU A 593 73.65 9.79 -25.23
CA LEU A 593 72.52 9.99 -24.31
C LEU A 593 72.22 8.74 -23.48
N LEU A 594 72.32 7.55 -24.08
CA LEU A 594 72.13 6.28 -23.36
C LEU A 594 73.29 5.96 -22.41
N VAL A 595 74.52 6.36 -22.73
CA VAL A 595 75.65 6.28 -21.79
C VAL A 595 75.46 7.23 -20.61
N GLU A 596 74.89 8.41 -20.85
CA GLU A 596 74.54 9.34 -19.78
C GLU A 596 73.40 8.81 -18.90
N ALA A 597 72.41 8.14 -19.48
CA ALA A 597 71.37 7.46 -18.73
C ALA A 597 71.94 6.31 -17.88
N ALA A 598 72.89 5.55 -18.41
CA ALA A 598 73.55 4.45 -17.71
C ALA A 598 74.38 4.88 -16.49
N LYS A 599 74.80 6.16 -16.43
CA LYS A 599 75.46 6.72 -15.24
C LYS A 599 74.49 6.92 -14.07
N ILE A 600 73.19 7.01 -14.33
CA ILE A 600 72.13 7.20 -13.31
C ILE A 600 71.75 5.83 -12.75
N ASP A 601 71.38 4.90 -13.61
CA ASP A 601 71.15 3.49 -13.25
C ASP A 601 71.65 2.58 -14.37
N SER A 602 72.68 1.80 -14.08
CA SER A 602 73.27 0.86 -15.05
C SER A 602 72.42 -0.40 -15.26
N SER A 603 71.49 -0.67 -14.35
CA SER A 603 70.66 -1.88 -14.34
C SER A 603 69.28 -1.72 -14.99
N ASP A 604 68.95 -0.52 -15.48
CA ASP A 604 67.64 -0.26 -16.08
C ASP A 604 67.42 -1.08 -17.37
N GLY A 605 66.32 -1.84 -17.40
CA GLY A 605 66.00 -2.76 -18.49
C GLY A 605 65.73 -2.05 -19.83
N PRO A 606 64.76 -1.11 -19.90
CA PRO A 606 64.45 -0.38 -21.13
C PRO A 606 65.64 0.38 -21.73
N MET A 607 66.45 1.03 -20.89
CA MET A 607 67.68 1.67 -21.34
C MET A 607 68.68 0.67 -21.92
N ASN A 608 68.88 -0.48 -21.26
CA ASN A 608 69.79 -1.52 -21.74
C ASN A 608 69.30 -2.16 -23.05
N GLN A 609 67.99 -2.30 -23.24
CA GLN A 609 67.42 -2.73 -24.51
C GLN A 609 67.72 -1.72 -25.63
N ALA A 610 67.49 -0.43 -25.39
CA ALA A 610 67.80 0.61 -26.35
C ALA A 610 69.30 0.63 -26.73
N ARG A 611 70.19 0.38 -25.75
CA ARG A 611 71.62 0.20 -26.01
C ARG A 611 71.90 -1.04 -26.85
N ALA A 612 71.31 -2.19 -26.53
CA ALA A 612 71.51 -3.42 -27.29
C ALA A 612 71.07 -3.30 -28.76
N GLU A 613 69.96 -2.62 -29.02
CA GLU A 613 69.46 -2.34 -30.37
C GLU A 613 70.37 -1.40 -31.15
N LEU A 614 70.99 -0.43 -30.48
CA LEU A 614 71.88 0.56 -31.09
C LEU A 614 73.32 0.05 -31.27
N ALA A 615 73.76 -0.88 -30.43
CA ALA A 615 75.14 -1.36 -30.36
C ALA A 615 75.77 -1.78 -31.71
N PRO A 616 75.08 -2.52 -32.61
CA PRO A 616 75.66 -2.90 -33.90
C PRO A 616 75.98 -1.70 -34.81
N ARG A 617 75.29 -0.56 -34.64
CA ARG A 617 75.45 0.64 -35.48
C ARG A 617 76.58 1.55 -35.02
N VAL A 618 76.99 1.45 -33.76
CA VAL A 618 78.01 2.31 -33.14
C VAL A 618 79.23 1.52 -32.65
N ALA A 619 79.34 0.24 -33.03
CA ALA A 619 80.36 -0.69 -32.52
C ALA A 619 81.80 -0.17 -32.67
N ASP A 620 82.12 0.44 -33.82
CA ASP A 620 83.47 0.96 -34.10
C ASP A 620 83.86 2.10 -33.14
N PHE A 621 82.90 2.96 -32.81
CA PHE A 621 83.07 4.05 -31.85
C PHE A 621 83.17 3.52 -30.42
N VAL A 622 82.24 2.63 -30.02
CA VAL A 622 82.20 2.05 -28.67
C VAL A 622 83.46 1.26 -28.35
N LEU A 623 84.02 0.53 -29.31
CA LEU A 623 85.26 -0.23 -29.14
C LEU A 623 86.44 0.67 -28.77
N GLN A 624 86.58 1.83 -29.42
CA GLN A 624 87.67 2.77 -29.12
C GLN A 624 87.47 3.45 -27.76
N VAL A 625 86.21 3.77 -27.40
CA VAL A 625 85.89 4.34 -26.09
C VAL A 625 86.15 3.34 -24.95
N ASP A 626 85.71 2.10 -25.07
CA ASP A 626 85.97 1.03 -24.08
C ASP A 626 87.47 0.72 -23.96
N ARG A 627 88.21 0.75 -25.09
CA ARG A 627 89.67 0.63 -25.07
C ARG A 627 90.31 1.81 -24.31
N ALA A 628 89.80 3.02 -24.48
CA ALA A 628 90.30 4.20 -23.78
C ALA A 628 90.03 4.11 -22.28
N GLU A 629 88.82 3.73 -21.88
CA GLU A 629 88.42 3.56 -20.48
C GLU A 629 89.28 2.50 -19.77
N ARG A 630 89.50 1.33 -20.37
CA ARG A 630 90.38 0.29 -19.78
C ARG A 630 91.81 0.75 -19.60
N GLN A 631 92.36 1.46 -20.59
CA GLN A 631 93.72 1.97 -20.50
C GLN A 631 93.86 3.08 -19.45
N ALA A 632 92.80 3.86 -19.23
CA ALA A 632 92.74 4.84 -18.15
C ALA A 632 92.70 4.15 -16.77
N GLU A 633 91.89 3.10 -16.61
CA GLU A 633 91.81 2.29 -15.39
C GLU A 633 93.15 1.60 -15.05
N ASP A 634 93.87 1.13 -16.07
CA ASP A 634 95.21 0.53 -15.93
C ASP A 634 96.33 1.56 -15.67
N GLY A 635 96.01 2.86 -15.57
CA GLY A 635 96.97 3.96 -15.35
C GLY A 635 97.81 4.33 -16.58
N HIS A 636 97.48 3.81 -17.76
CA HIS A 636 98.16 4.09 -19.03
C HIS A 636 97.55 5.31 -19.73
N HIS A 637 97.63 6.47 -19.09
CA HIS A 637 96.96 7.70 -19.55
C HIS A 637 97.32 8.14 -20.98
N ALA A 638 98.55 7.89 -21.45
CA ALA A 638 98.96 8.20 -22.83
C ALA A 638 98.30 7.29 -23.86
N GLY A 639 98.07 6.02 -23.51
CA GLY A 639 97.31 5.08 -24.33
C GLY A 639 95.83 5.46 -24.36
N ALA A 640 95.26 5.75 -23.18
CA ALA A 640 93.88 6.18 -23.04
C ALA A 640 93.58 7.44 -23.88
N LEU A 641 94.46 8.44 -23.83
CA LEU A 641 94.36 9.65 -24.65
C LEU A 641 94.37 9.33 -26.15
N ALA A 642 95.27 8.46 -26.61
CA ALA A 642 95.34 8.07 -28.02
C ALA A 642 94.07 7.33 -28.48
N ALA A 643 93.49 6.48 -27.62
CA ALA A 643 92.24 5.79 -27.89
C ALA A 643 91.03 6.75 -27.90
N TYR A 644 90.96 7.74 -27.01
CA TYR A 644 89.93 8.78 -27.06
C TYR A 644 90.05 9.68 -28.30
N LEU A 645 91.26 9.99 -28.76
CA LEU A 645 91.48 10.73 -30.01
C LEU A 645 91.04 9.90 -31.23
N ALA A 646 91.34 8.59 -31.24
CA ALA A 646 90.86 7.69 -32.28
C ALA A 646 89.32 7.55 -32.28
N ALA A 647 88.68 7.59 -31.10
CA ALA A 647 87.22 7.65 -30.99
C ALA A 647 86.65 9.00 -31.49
N GLN A 648 87.37 10.10 -31.26
CA GLN A 648 87.00 11.44 -31.76
C GLN A 648 87.07 11.54 -33.28
N ASP A 649 88.00 10.83 -33.94
CA ASP A 649 88.06 10.75 -35.40
C ASP A 649 86.81 10.09 -36.01
N ILE A 650 86.20 9.13 -35.29
CA ILE A 650 84.97 8.44 -35.70
C ILE A 650 83.74 9.34 -35.45
N TYR A 651 83.68 10.03 -34.31
CA TYR A 651 82.60 10.96 -33.98
C TYR A 651 83.14 12.29 -33.41
N PRO A 652 83.40 13.30 -34.27
CA PRO A 652 84.09 14.53 -33.87
C PRO A 652 83.35 15.41 -32.85
N VAL A 653 82.01 15.33 -32.85
CA VAL A 653 81.13 16.15 -31.99
C VAL A 653 80.95 15.52 -30.60
N SER A 654 81.48 14.31 -30.39
CA SER A 654 81.38 13.54 -29.14
C SER A 654 81.65 14.38 -27.90
N ARG A 655 80.68 14.39 -26.97
CA ARG A 655 80.89 14.99 -25.66
C ARG A 655 81.72 14.05 -24.78
N LEU A 656 81.52 12.74 -24.89
CA LEU A 656 82.24 11.73 -24.12
C LEU A 656 83.74 11.78 -24.39
N CYS A 657 84.15 11.82 -25.66
CA CYS A 657 85.58 11.87 -26.03
C CYS A 657 86.22 13.17 -25.56
N ARG A 658 85.54 14.32 -25.68
CA ARG A 658 86.06 15.61 -25.20
C ARG A 658 86.31 15.62 -23.70
N GLN A 659 85.39 15.05 -22.92
CA GLN A 659 85.56 14.92 -21.47
C GLN A 659 86.68 13.94 -21.12
N GLY A 660 86.73 12.78 -21.76
CA GLY A 660 87.80 11.78 -21.57
C GLY A 660 89.18 12.34 -21.89
N ILE A 661 89.34 13.03 -23.03
CA ILE A 661 90.59 13.70 -23.43
C ILE A 661 91.04 14.71 -22.36
N GLN A 662 90.12 15.53 -21.84
CA GLN A 662 90.45 16.52 -20.80
C GLN A 662 90.95 15.84 -19.52
N LEU A 663 90.23 14.83 -19.03
CA LEU A 663 90.59 14.09 -17.82
C LEU A 663 91.96 13.40 -17.96
N GLU A 664 92.20 12.71 -19.07
CA GLU A 664 93.48 12.02 -19.30
C GLU A 664 94.64 12.99 -19.51
N THR A 665 94.40 14.13 -20.17
CA THR A 665 95.42 15.17 -20.35
C THR A 665 95.79 15.80 -19.00
N GLU A 666 94.81 16.07 -18.13
CA GLU A 666 95.06 16.57 -16.78
C GLU A 666 95.81 15.56 -15.92
N ALA A 667 95.45 14.26 -15.99
CA ALA A 667 96.14 13.19 -15.29
C ALA A 667 97.59 13.03 -15.76
N LEU A 668 97.85 13.10 -17.07
CA LEU A 668 99.20 13.09 -17.64
C LEU A 668 100.03 14.29 -17.18
N LEU A 669 99.45 15.49 -17.22
CA LEU A 669 100.13 16.71 -16.77
C LEU A 669 100.39 16.70 -15.25
N ALA A 670 99.50 16.12 -14.46
CA ALA A 670 99.71 15.94 -13.02
C ALA A 670 100.83 14.92 -12.73
N GLY A 671 100.85 13.79 -13.44
CA GLY A 671 101.92 12.79 -13.34
C GLY A 671 103.30 13.33 -13.74
N LEU A 672 103.34 14.19 -14.77
CA LEU A 672 104.56 14.89 -15.21
C LEU A 672 105.04 16.00 -14.26
N ARG A 673 104.15 16.55 -13.41
CA ARG A 673 104.48 17.55 -12.39
C ARG A 673 104.91 16.92 -11.05
N ALA A 674 104.60 15.64 -10.84
CA ALA A 674 104.94 14.90 -9.63
C ALA A 674 106.29 14.14 -9.74
N GLN A 675 106.83 14.03 -10.95
CA GLN A 675 108.22 13.67 -11.24
C GLN A 675 109.11 14.91 -11.20
#